data_AF-A0A964P513-F1
#
_entry.id   AF-A0A964P513-F1
#
_cell.length_a   1.000
_cell.length_b   1.000
_cell.length_c   1.000
_cell.angle_alpha   90.00
_cell.angle_beta   90.00
_cell.angle_gamma   90.00
#
_symmetry.space_group_name_H-M   'P 1'
#
loop_
_entity.id
_entity.type
_entity.pdbx_description
1 polymer ?
#
loop_
_entity_poly.entity_id
_entity_poly.type
_entity_poly.pdbx_seq_one_letter_code
_entity_poly.pdbx_strand_id
1 'polypeptide(L)'
;MNPPGAAASAIARTPQSRVVVVPVYNERESVRGVLEQIESAGFTSILVVDDGSTDGSAAVLDEWAATSVSGRVIHLPRNQGKSKALQTAWERLRTDRGQGLLDDDTIVINVDADGQHDLGYLDALIAQMEARGADAIIARRDFSYHGWYKRLGNGLMTALGSMFSGRRMHDIESGYRIMRLGPLIDTQEFYAGRRYSECVEFAVVSQRLGYRVDNDFLVHVPVLRTNTRLKDAASHVVLMALAWYRVVCWRGIPRSQRSRAGACLAALLVAAFGTSLTIVLAHTIYLGNDSAQSYGHVWFIEHSLRSGHGIPLRVPYLDSGHALTFPYGVIPWLPAALLRPLLGDWAVTASMVLGVLLLLYGVSKWLPKTASPIIMAVVLLNWQLWNGILQFQLPTIWALALAALAAAAFNRGRARAGTVLAAAALISHPLMGIVGLALTLLAHIEVSRRISVTRVAWLVGAAVIASPVIWTFFQIPAIEHVGRWGWGTLAQITLQRTSMLWWPWLCQQAILIVRRWHVPMLLLGMALLARNYADSNPQNARWESLPRFPDFIAAGLVDPDARYRVLTMSNQEDGMVQLIQASAILAQNFFDESVERRSFDRTDEYRCFLVRKGASDVLVQGEWTHRILRDTSNEVQMLNALVSEGHATLAFRGFAGTLHYVIEAPPVDMCPGAR
;
A
#
# COMPACT_ATOMS: atom_id res chain seq x y z
N MET A 1 -15.58 34.94 -11.53
CA MET A 1 -17.04 34.95 -11.31
C MET A 1 -17.31 34.10 -10.08
N ASN A 2 -17.69 34.76 -8.98
CA ASN A 2 -18.15 34.09 -7.76
C ASN A 2 -19.54 33.49 -8.00
N PRO A 3 -19.88 32.32 -7.44
CA PRO A 3 -21.26 31.84 -7.50
C PRO A 3 -22.15 32.73 -6.60
N PRO A 4 -23.42 32.94 -6.97
CA PRO A 4 -24.30 33.83 -6.23
C PRO A 4 -24.69 33.22 -4.88
N GLY A 5 -24.76 34.09 -3.87
CA GLY A 5 -25.22 33.75 -2.53
C GLY A 5 -26.65 33.21 -2.56
N ALA A 6 -26.82 31.99 -2.05
CA ALA A 6 -28.11 31.47 -1.69
C ALA A 6 -28.50 32.05 -0.33
N ALA A 7 -29.47 32.95 -0.34
CA ALA A 7 -30.16 33.39 0.86
C ALA A 7 -30.69 32.16 1.61
N ALA A 8 -30.34 32.07 2.91
CA ALA A 8 -30.85 31.07 3.81
C ALA A 8 -32.35 31.30 4.03
N SER A 9 -33.17 30.65 3.21
CA SER A 9 -34.58 30.45 3.48
C SER A 9 -34.69 29.54 4.71
N ALA A 10 -35.05 30.11 5.86
CA ALA A 10 -35.47 29.36 7.03
C ALA A 10 -36.77 28.62 6.69
N ILE A 11 -36.66 27.42 6.12
CA ILE A 11 -37.76 26.49 5.98
C ILE A 11 -38.12 26.07 7.42
N ALA A 12 -39.31 26.45 7.88
CA ALA A 12 -39.87 25.95 9.12
C ALA A 12 -39.92 24.41 9.03
N ARG A 13 -39.00 23.73 9.74
CA ARG A 13 -38.96 22.27 9.83
C ARG A 13 -40.21 21.82 10.58
N THR A 14 -40.93 20.85 10.02
CA THR A 14 -41.96 20.09 10.74
C THR A 14 -41.40 19.59 12.08
N PRO A 15 -42.22 19.42 13.15
CA PRO A 15 -41.74 18.88 14.41
C PRO A 15 -41.06 17.54 14.15
N GLN A 16 -39.76 17.44 14.45
CA GLN A 16 -39.02 16.19 14.26
C GLN A 16 -39.60 15.13 15.18
N SER A 17 -40.05 14.01 14.60
CA SER A 17 -40.49 12.84 15.36
C SER A 17 -39.34 12.32 16.22
N ARG A 18 -39.64 12.02 17.49
CA ARG A 18 -38.68 11.48 18.47
C ARG A 18 -39.14 10.10 18.89
N VAL A 19 -38.25 9.10 18.82
CA VAL A 19 -38.55 7.72 19.20
C VAL A 19 -37.53 7.25 20.24
N VAL A 20 -38.02 6.87 21.41
CA VAL A 20 -37.19 6.29 22.47
C VAL A 20 -37.19 4.78 22.34
N VAL A 21 -36.01 4.18 22.32
CA VAL A 21 -35.80 2.74 22.24
C VAL A 21 -35.23 2.24 23.56
N VAL A 22 -35.93 1.29 24.19
CA VAL A 22 -35.57 0.74 25.51
C VAL A 22 -35.37 -0.78 25.40
N PRO A 23 -34.11 -1.29 25.36
CA PRO A 23 -33.85 -2.71 25.47
C PRO A 23 -33.96 -3.16 26.94
N VAL A 24 -34.67 -4.26 27.19
CA VAL A 24 -34.95 -4.78 28.53
C VAL A 24 -34.50 -6.23 28.62
N TYR A 25 -33.75 -6.57 29.67
CA TYR A 25 -33.49 -7.96 30.04
C TYR A 25 -33.32 -8.07 31.55
N ASN A 26 -34.27 -8.71 32.21
CA ASN A 26 -34.29 -8.88 33.66
C ASN A 26 -34.12 -7.58 34.46
N GLU A 27 -34.99 -6.59 34.19
CA GLU A 27 -35.00 -5.27 34.82
C GLU A 27 -36.36 -5.00 35.49
N ARG A 28 -36.96 -6.02 36.12
CA ARG A 28 -38.32 -5.92 36.70
C ARG A 28 -38.49 -4.77 37.68
N GLU A 29 -37.47 -4.48 38.48
CA GLU A 29 -37.52 -3.46 39.55
C GLU A 29 -37.42 -2.02 39.02
N SER A 30 -36.76 -1.83 37.88
CA SER A 30 -36.36 -0.52 37.35
C SER A 30 -37.20 -0.10 36.14
N VAL A 31 -37.63 -1.05 35.29
CA VAL A 31 -38.18 -0.76 33.97
C VAL A 31 -39.44 0.11 34.00
N ARG A 32 -40.37 -0.12 34.93
CA ARG A 32 -41.60 0.69 35.04
C ARG A 32 -41.26 2.15 35.34
N GLY A 33 -40.40 2.40 36.32
CA GLY A 33 -40.00 3.76 36.70
C GLY A 33 -39.28 4.48 35.56
N VAL A 34 -38.42 3.79 34.81
CA VAL A 34 -37.75 4.36 33.63
C VAL A 34 -38.75 4.74 32.54
N LEU A 35 -39.72 3.88 32.24
CA LEU A 35 -40.75 4.16 31.23
C LEU A 35 -41.66 5.32 31.62
N GLU A 36 -42.09 5.38 32.89
CA GLU A 36 -42.90 6.50 33.41
C GLU A 36 -42.12 7.82 33.38
N GLN A 37 -40.80 7.80 33.63
CA GLN A 37 -39.95 8.99 33.49
C GLN A 37 -39.80 9.44 32.02
N ILE A 38 -39.70 8.50 31.08
CA ILE A 38 -39.66 8.81 29.64
C ILE A 38 -40.98 9.47 29.20
N GLU A 39 -42.12 8.93 29.62
CA GLU A 39 -43.44 9.52 29.34
C GLU A 39 -43.58 10.90 29.98
N SER A 40 -43.14 11.06 31.23
CA SER A 40 -43.15 12.34 31.95
C SER A 40 -42.25 13.40 31.31
N ALA A 41 -41.19 12.99 30.62
CA ALA A 41 -40.33 13.87 29.82
C ALA A 41 -40.97 14.26 28.47
N GLY A 42 -42.20 13.83 28.18
CA GLY A 42 -42.99 14.25 27.02
C GLY A 42 -42.73 13.43 25.75
N PHE A 43 -42.10 12.26 25.85
CA PHE A 43 -41.88 11.39 24.69
C PHE A 43 -43.13 10.55 24.39
N THR A 44 -43.68 10.73 23.19
CA THR A 44 -44.93 10.09 22.75
C THR A 44 -44.72 8.88 21.83
N SER A 45 -43.48 8.48 21.58
CA SER A 45 -43.16 7.27 20.82
C SER A 45 -42.07 6.49 21.52
N ILE A 46 -42.46 5.39 22.17
CA ILE A 46 -41.58 4.53 22.95
C ILE A 46 -41.65 3.12 22.37
N LEU A 47 -40.50 2.57 22.02
CA LEU A 47 -40.35 1.20 21.52
C LEU A 47 -39.49 0.40 22.49
N VAL A 48 -40.13 -0.50 23.21
CA VAL A 48 -39.49 -1.39 24.17
C VAL A 48 -39.23 -2.73 23.51
N VAL A 49 -38.05 -3.30 23.72
CA VAL A 49 -37.71 -4.65 23.28
C VAL A 49 -37.28 -5.48 24.47
N ASP A 50 -38.12 -6.44 24.87
CA ASP A 50 -37.80 -7.44 25.88
C ASP A 50 -36.97 -8.57 25.25
N ASP A 51 -35.72 -8.69 25.67
CA ASP A 51 -34.77 -9.70 25.20
C ASP A 51 -34.97 -11.06 25.93
N GLY A 52 -36.22 -11.50 26.04
CA GLY A 52 -36.59 -12.78 26.66
C GLY A 52 -36.30 -12.83 28.16
N SER A 53 -36.82 -11.86 28.91
CA SER A 53 -36.69 -11.80 30.37
C SER A 53 -37.37 -12.97 31.08
N THR A 54 -36.85 -13.36 32.24
CA THR A 54 -37.33 -14.49 33.06
C THR A 54 -37.66 -14.12 34.50
N ASP A 55 -37.50 -12.86 34.88
CA ASP A 55 -37.67 -12.35 36.25
C ASP A 55 -39.06 -11.73 36.53
N GLY A 56 -39.92 -11.68 35.51
CA GLY A 56 -41.22 -11.01 35.53
C GLY A 56 -41.24 -9.64 34.84
N SER A 57 -40.13 -9.18 34.23
CA SER A 57 -40.12 -7.93 33.44
C SER A 57 -41.17 -7.93 32.33
N ALA A 58 -41.39 -9.06 31.66
CA ALA A 58 -42.37 -9.17 30.59
C ALA A 58 -43.79 -8.79 31.04
N ALA A 59 -44.23 -9.27 32.22
CA ALA A 59 -45.54 -8.94 32.76
C ALA A 59 -45.67 -7.45 33.09
N VAL A 60 -44.61 -6.83 33.65
CA VAL A 60 -44.58 -5.39 33.91
C VAL A 60 -44.68 -4.58 32.62
N LEU A 61 -44.03 -5.05 31.55
CA LEU A 61 -44.10 -4.42 30.23
C LEU A 61 -45.47 -4.53 29.59
N ASP A 62 -46.12 -5.69 29.70
CA ASP A 62 -47.49 -5.90 29.22
C ASP A 62 -48.49 -4.99 29.96
N GLU A 63 -48.37 -4.90 31.28
CA GLU A 63 -49.18 -3.99 32.10
C GLU A 63 -48.98 -2.53 31.71
N TRP A 64 -47.72 -2.10 31.51
CA TRP A 64 -47.41 -0.74 31.08
C TRP A 64 -47.95 -0.47 29.67
N ALA A 65 -47.77 -1.40 28.73
CA ALA A 65 -48.25 -1.27 27.35
C ALA A 65 -49.79 -1.19 27.26
N ALA A 66 -50.50 -1.85 28.16
CA ALA A 66 -51.95 -1.78 28.24
C ALA A 66 -52.44 -0.38 28.69
N THR A 67 -51.65 0.34 29.48
CA THR A 67 -52.00 1.69 29.97
C THR A 67 -51.36 2.82 29.18
N SER A 68 -50.27 2.55 28.46
CA SER A 68 -49.53 3.57 27.71
C SER A 68 -50.19 3.85 26.36
N VAL A 69 -50.42 5.14 26.08
CA VAL A 69 -50.90 5.61 24.77
C VAL A 69 -49.74 5.73 23.76
N SER A 70 -48.50 5.65 24.25
CA SER A 70 -47.27 6.02 23.50
C SER A 70 -46.30 4.86 23.30
N GLY A 71 -46.56 3.70 23.92
CA GLY A 71 -45.66 2.56 24.02
C GLY A 71 -45.97 1.40 23.07
N ARG A 72 -44.93 0.80 22.49
CA ARG A 72 -44.98 -0.49 21.79
C ARG A 72 -43.96 -1.43 22.42
N VAL A 73 -44.34 -2.68 22.67
CA VAL A 73 -43.43 -3.71 23.21
C VAL A 73 -43.22 -4.82 22.18
N ILE A 74 -41.98 -5.28 22.04
CA ILE A 74 -41.60 -6.45 21.25
C ILE A 74 -40.92 -7.46 22.18
N HIS A 75 -41.50 -8.65 22.33
CA HIS A 75 -40.88 -9.74 23.09
C HIS A 75 -40.07 -10.66 22.18
N LEU A 76 -38.80 -10.86 22.51
CA LEU A 76 -37.95 -11.88 21.93
C LEU A 76 -38.11 -13.20 22.69
N PRO A 77 -38.07 -14.36 22.02
CA PRO A 77 -38.32 -15.66 22.66
C PRO A 77 -37.22 -16.11 23.63
N ARG A 78 -36.03 -15.52 23.55
CA ARG A 78 -34.87 -15.81 24.39
C ARG A 78 -33.86 -14.66 24.33
N ASN A 79 -33.04 -14.55 25.38
CA ASN A 79 -31.92 -13.62 25.43
C ASN A 79 -30.90 -13.85 24.31
N GLN A 80 -30.66 -12.80 23.53
CA GLN A 80 -29.64 -12.74 22.48
C GLN A 80 -28.63 -11.59 22.69
N GLY A 81 -28.81 -10.80 23.75
CA GLY A 81 -27.99 -9.67 24.17
C GLY A 81 -28.54 -8.32 23.69
N LYS A 82 -28.20 -7.26 24.44
CA LYS A 82 -28.62 -5.86 24.20
C LYS A 82 -28.52 -5.41 22.73
N SER A 83 -27.40 -5.70 22.08
CA SER A 83 -27.17 -5.38 20.67
C SER A 83 -28.22 -6.00 19.75
N LYS A 84 -28.73 -7.22 20.06
CA LYS A 84 -29.77 -7.88 19.26
C LYS A 84 -31.14 -7.26 19.52
N ALA A 85 -31.47 -6.93 20.77
CA ALA A 85 -32.69 -6.21 21.12
C ALA A 85 -32.76 -4.85 20.39
N LEU A 86 -31.66 -4.09 20.40
CA LEU A 86 -31.56 -2.82 19.66
C LEU A 86 -31.65 -3.02 18.14
N GLN A 87 -31.04 -4.05 17.56
CA GLN A 87 -31.22 -4.37 16.15
C GLN A 87 -32.68 -4.63 15.80
N THR A 88 -33.41 -5.39 16.63
CA THR A 88 -34.83 -5.66 16.43
C THR A 88 -35.64 -4.35 16.46
N ALA A 89 -35.34 -3.46 17.40
CA ALA A 89 -35.95 -2.13 17.42
C ALA A 89 -35.67 -1.37 16.12
N TRP A 90 -34.41 -1.30 15.68
CA TRP A 90 -34.01 -0.57 14.47
C TRP A 90 -34.57 -1.20 13.18
N GLU A 91 -34.77 -2.51 13.13
CA GLU A 91 -35.48 -3.19 12.03
C GLU A 91 -36.95 -2.76 11.98
N ARG A 92 -37.58 -2.61 13.14
CA ARG A 92 -38.94 -2.05 13.21
C ARG A 92 -38.96 -0.60 12.74
N LEU A 93 -38.03 0.26 13.19
CA LEU A 93 -37.95 1.65 12.74
C LEU A 93 -37.66 1.77 11.23
N ARG A 94 -36.83 0.88 10.67
CA ARG A 94 -36.63 0.78 9.21
C ARG A 94 -37.94 0.48 8.49
N THR A 95 -38.75 -0.43 9.05
CA THR A 95 -40.04 -0.82 8.47
C THR A 95 -41.02 0.35 8.53
N ASP A 96 -41.12 1.01 9.69
CA ASP A 96 -41.96 2.19 9.88
C ASP A 96 -41.55 3.34 8.92
N ARG A 97 -40.25 3.57 8.71
CA ARG A 97 -39.73 4.49 7.67
C ARG A 97 -40.13 4.07 6.26
N GLY A 98 -40.00 2.78 5.92
CA GLY A 98 -40.38 2.25 4.61
C GLY A 98 -41.89 2.37 4.32
N GLN A 99 -42.71 2.44 5.37
CA GLN A 99 -44.15 2.69 5.30
C GLN A 99 -44.51 4.19 5.31
N GLY A 100 -43.53 5.08 5.40
CA GLY A 100 -43.74 6.53 5.47
C GLY A 100 -44.21 7.04 6.84
N LEU A 101 -44.14 6.22 7.89
CA LEU A 101 -44.52 6.60 9.26
C LEU A 101 -43.43 7.42 9.96
N LEU A 102 -42.17 7.23 9.54
CA LEU A 102 -41.00 7.94 10.03
C LEU A 102 -40.17 8.44 8.84
N ASP A 103 -39.40 9.50 9.06
CA ASP A 103 -38.50 10.07 8.07
C ASP A 103 -37.02 9.91 8.46
N ASP A 104 -36.11 10.31 7.58
CA ASP A 104 -34.66 10.21 7.84
C ASP A 104 -34.17 11.12 8.97
N ASP A 105 -34.92 12.19 9.26
CA ASP A 105 -34.61 13.20 10.27
C ASP A 105 -35.14 12.86 11.66
N THR A 106 -35.95 11.81 11.78
CA THR A 106 -36.48 11.27 13.03
C THR A 106 -35.34 10.98 14.00
N ILE A 107 -35.47 11.48 15.23
CA ILE A 107 -34.47 11.30 16.29
C ILE A 107 -34.76 9.99 17.03
N VAL A 108 -33.81 9.07 17.00
CA VAL A 108 -33.84 7.81 17.74
C VAL A 108 -32.97 7.94 18.98
N ILE A 109 -33.53 7.66 20.15
CA ILE A 109 -32.90 7.83 21.46
C ILE A 109 -32.78 6.46 22.12
N ASN A 110 -31.57 6.00 22.41
CA ASN A 110 -31.38 4.76 23.17
C ASN A 110 -31.32 5.07 24.66
N VAL A 111 -32.21 4.44 25.44
CA VAL A 111 -32.25 4.55 26.90
C VAL A 111 -32.16 3.17 27.52
N ASP A 112 -31.26 3.00 28.49
CA ASP A 112 -31.10 1.73 29.21
C ASP A 112 -32.19 1.58 30.28
N ALA A 113 -32.71 0.36 30.47
CA ALA A 113 -33.83 0.09 31.37
C ALA A 113 -33.46 0.08 32.87
N ASP A 114 -32.18 0.25 33.21
CA ASP A 114 -31.66 0.14 34.58
C ASP A 114 -31.54 1.49 35.33
N GLY A 115 -31.92 2.60 34.67
CA GLY A 115 -31.89 3.94 35.24
C GLY A 115 -30.51 4.62 35.23
N GLN A 116 -29.52 4.09 34.49
CA GLN A 116 -28.20 4.73 34.36
C GLN A 116 -28.17 6.00 33.53
N HIS A 117 -29.18 6.25 32.70
CA HIS A 117 -29.24 7.43 31.85
C HIS A 117 -30.12 8.49 32.49
N ASP A 118 -29.53 9.65 32.80
CA ASP A 118 -30.29 10.82 33.24
C ASP A 118 -31.02 11.43 32.04
N LEU A 119 -32.35 11.32 32.06
CA LEU A 119 -33.23 11.79 31.00
C LEU A 119 -33.33 13.33 30.96
N GLY A 120 -32.89 14.03 32.02
CA GLY A 120 -32.80 15.49 32.06
C GLY A 120 -31.84 16.06 31.03
N TYR A 121 -30.89 15.26 30.53
CA TYR A 121 -29.98 15.69 29.46
C TYR A 121 -30.58 15.56 28.05
N LEU A 122 -31.74 14.94 27.85
CA LEU A 122 -32.25 14.63 26.51
C LEU A 122 -32.46 15.87 25.64
N ASP A 123 -33.11 16.91 26.17
CA ASP A 123 -33.34 18.15 25.41
C ASP A 123 -32.01 18.86 25.09
N ALA A 124 -31.05 18.85 26.02
CA ALA A 124 -29.73 19.44 25.80
C ALA A 124 -28.91 18.66 24.76
N LEU A 125 -29.00 17.33 24.76
CA LEU A 125 -28.38 16.47 23.74
C LEU A 125 -28.99 16.76 22.36
N ILE A 126 -30.32 16.83 22.26
CA ILE A 126 -31.02 17.16 21.01
C ILE A 126 -30.60 18.55 20.50
N ALA A 127 -30.60 19.56 21.38
CA ALA A 127 -30.17 20.91 21.03
C ALA A 127 -28.72 20.94 20.54
N GLN A 128 -27.80 20.19 21.17
CA GLN A 128 -26.42 20.08 20.70
C GLN A 128 -26.33 19.39 19.33
N MET A 129 -27.14 18.36 19.09
CA MET A 129 -27.15 17.63 17.83
C MET A 129 -27.56 18.54 16.68
N GLU A 130 -28.57 19.38 16.92
CA GLU A 130 -29.01 20.40 15.97
C GLU A 130 -27.96 21.49 15.77
N ALA A 131 -27.44 22.07 16.85
CA ALA A 131 -26.48 23.18 16.80
C ALA A 131 -25.19 22.81 16.06
N ARG A 132 -24.71 21.57 16.23
CA ARG A 132 -23.50 21.07 15.55
C ARG A 132 -23.77 20.43 14.20
N GLY A 133 -25.04 20.31 13.80
CA GLY A 133 -25.45 19.57 12.60
C GLY A 133 -24.89 18.14 12.63
N ALA A 134 -25.01 17.49 13.79
CA ALA A 134 -24.58 16.12 14.00
C ALA A 134 -25.66 15.13 13.54
N ASP A 135 -25.21 14.00 13.02
CA ASP A 135 -26.04 12.85 12.65
C ASP A 135 -26.29 11.94 13.85
N ALA A 136 -25.38 11.97 14.83
CA ALA A 136 -25.52 11.27 16.09
C ALA A 136 -24.72 11.96 17.21
N ILE A 137 -25.18 11.82 18.45
CA ILE A 137 -24.41 12.09 19.65
C ILE A 137 -24.26 10.80 20.44
N ILE A 138 -23.03 10.53 20.87
CA ILE A 138 -22.69 9.54 21.87
C ILE A 138 -22.31 10.31 23.13
N ALA A 139 -23.14 10.29 24.16
CA ALA A 139 -22.88 11.05 25.38
C ALA A 139 -21.61 10.54 26.07
N ARG A 140 -20.74 11.45 26.49
CA ARG A 140 -19.49 11.13 27.18
C ARG A 140 -19.77 10.98 28.67
N ARG A 141 -19.52 9.81 29.24
CA ARG A 141 -19.70 9.59 30.68
C ARG A 141 -18.60 10.27 31.48
N ASP A 142 -18.96 10.88 32.59
CA ASP A 142 -17.97 11.38 33.54
C ASP A 142 -17.36 10.23 34.37
N PHE A 143 -16.08 9.98 34.13
CA PHE A 143 -15.29 8.99 34.86
C PHE A 143 -14.50 9.57 36.04
N SER A 144 -14.68 10.85 36.38
CA SER A 144 -13.97 11.52 37.48
C SER A 144 -14.15 10.80 38.82
N TYR A 145 -15.34 10.24 39.06
CA TYR A 145 -15.72 9.48 40.25
C TYR A 145 -15.34 7.99 40.20
N HIS A 146 -14.64 7.53 39.16
CA HIS A 146 -14.30 6.12 38.97
C HIS A 146 -12.85 5.80 39.37
N GLY A 147 -12.63 4.57 39.86
CA GLY A 147 -11.29 4.05 40.12
C GLY A 147 -10.36 4.09 38.89
N TRP A 148 -9.07 4.28 39.12
CA TRP A 148 -8.06 4.50 38.08
C TRP A 148 -8.03 3.41 36.99
N TYR A 149 -8.29 2.15 37.36
CA TYR A 149 -8.30 1.01 36.43
C TYR A 149 -9.45 1.09 35.41
N LYS A 150 -10.64 1.59 35.80
CA LYS A 150 -11.76 1.83 34.85
C LYS A 150 -11.43 2.96 33.90
N ARG A 151 -10.79 4.03 34.40
CA ARG A 151 -10.33 5.16 33.57
C ARG A 151 -9.30 4.71 32.53
N LEU A 152 -8.36 3.86 32.95
CA LEU A 152 -7.36 3.28 32.05
C LEU A 152 -8.00 2.36 31.00
N GLY A 153 -8.89 1.44 31.41
CA GLY A 153 -9.59 0.54 30.51
C GLY A 153 -10.43 1.27 29.46
N ASN A 154 -11.26 2.23 29.89
CA ASN A 154 -12.05 3.06 28.98
C ASN A 154 -11.17 3.92 28.07
N GLY A 155 -10.07 4.46 28.59
CA GLY A 155 -9.09 5.21 27.81
C GLY A 155 -8.46 4.38 26.70
N LEU A 156 -8.07 3.13 26.99
CA LEU A 156 -7.56 2.19 26.00
C LEU A 156 -8.61 1.87 24.93
N MET A 157 -9.84 1.54 25.34
CA MET A 157 -10.94 1.25 24.40
C MET A 157 -11.26 2.45 23.52
N THR A 158 -11.26 3.66 24.09
CA THR A 158 -11.50 4.91 23.36
C THR A 158 -10.36 5.24 22.39
N ALA A 159 -9.10 4.96 22.76
CA ALA A 159 -7.96 5.15 21.87
C ALA A 159 -8.05 4.20 20.66
N LEU A 160 -8.33 2.91 20.89
CA LEU A 160 -8.54 1.93 19.82
C LEU A 160 -9.76 2.30 18.96
N GLY A 161 -10.85 2.71 19.60
CA GLY A 161 -12.06 3.20 18.93
C GLY A 161 -11.80 4.41 18.05
N SER A 162 -10.98 5.35 18.51
CA SER A 162 -10.57 6.54 17.74
C SER A 162 -9.74 6.15 16.50
N MET A 163 -8.82 5.19 16.66
CA MET A 163 -8.04 4.64 15.56
C MET A 163 -8.93 3.95 14.51
N PHE A 164 -9.83 3.05 14.96
CA PHE A 164 -10.71 2.31 14.05
C PHE A 164 -11.79 3.18 13.40
N SER A 165 -12.32 4.18 14.08
CA SER A 165 -13.28 5.15 13.51
C SER A 165 -12.59 6.18 12.58
N GLY A 166 -11.31 6.47 12.81
CA GLY A 166 -10.55 7.47 12.06
C GLY A 166 -10.82 8.92 12.52
N ARG A 167 -11.53 9.10 13.65
CA ARG A 167 -11.75 10.40 14.30
C ARG A 167 -11.53 10.25 15.81
N ARG A 168 -11.17 11.34 16.48
CA ARG A 168 -10.98 11.34 17.94
C ARG A 168 -12.33 11.17 18.63
N MET A 169 -12.39 10.20 19.55
CA MET A 169 -13.50 9.95 20.45
C MET A 169 -13.03 10.17 21.90
N HIS A 170 -13.95 10.45 22.81
CA HIS A 170 -13.70 10.66 24.24
C HIS A 170 -14.33 9.58 25.14
N ASP A 171 -15.36 8.88 24.65
CA ASP A 171 -15.98 7.72 25.29
C ASP A 171 -16.77 6.92 24.24
N ILE A 172 -16.16 5.85 23.72
CA ILE A 172 -16.78 5.03 22.66
C ILE A 172 -17.80 4.00 23.20
N GLU A 173 -17.70 3.65 24.48
CA GLU A 173 -18.48 2.57 25.10
C GLU A 173 -19.79 3.07 25.75
N SER A 174 -20.11 4.35 25.62
CA SER A 174 -21.36 4.89 26.16
C SER A 174 -22.58 4.36 25.40
N GLY A 175 -23.54 3.81 26.14
CA GLY A 175 -24.84 3.36 25.64
C GLY A 175 -25.84 4.49 25.40
N TYR A 176 -25.60 5.67 25.98
CA TYR A 176 -26.50 6.80 25.90
C TYR A 176 -26.29 7.58 24.59
N ARG A 177 -27.24 7.43 23.66
CA ARG A 177 -27.09 7.87 22.27
C ARG A 177 -28.36 8.45 21.72
N ILE A 178 -28.19 9.50 20.93
CA ILE A 178 -29.21 10.04 20.05
C ILE A 178 -28.71 10.04 18.62
N MET A 179 -29.54 9.62 17.68
CA MET A 179 -29.14 9.35 16.30
C MET A 179 -30.28 9.73 15.35
N ARG A 180 -29.96 10.28 14.19
CA ARG A 180 -30.93 10.39 13.10
C ARG A 180 -31.22 9.01 12.51
N LEU A 181 -32.48 8.76 12.16
CA LEU A 181 -32.94 7.46 11.69
C LEU A 181 -32.27 7.03 10.38
N GLY A 182 -32.08 7.95 9.42
CA GLY A 182 -31.41 7.65 8.16
C GLY A 182 -29.99 7.10 8.35
N PRO A 183 -29.08 7.87 9.00
CA PRO A 183 -27.75 7.39 9.37
C PRO A 183 -27.75 6.08 10.16
N LEU A 184 -28.67 5.91 11.11
CA LEU A 184 -28.81 4.67 11.89
C LEU A 184 -29.08 3.46 10.97
N ILE A 185 -30.04 3.59 10.05
CA ILE A 185 -30.41 2.52 9.11
C ILE A 185 -29.22 2.16 8.20
N ASP A 186 -28.47 3.15 7.73
CA ASP A 186 -27.29 2.96 6.89
C ASP A 186 -26.16 2.24 7.65
N THR A 187 -25.92 2.60 8.91
CA THR A 187 -24.91 1.91 9.74
C THR A 187 -25.26 0.45 10.01
N GLN A 188 -26.55 0.14 10.15
CA GLN A 188 -26.99 -1.24 10.38
C GLN A 188 -26.62 -2.18 9.22
N GLU A 189 -26.31 -1.66 8.03
CA GLU A 189 -25.79 -2.47 6.94
C GLU A 189 -24.50 -3.24 7.24
N PHE A 190 -23.69 -2.72 8.16
CA PHE A 190 -22.34 -3.23 8.47
C PHE A 190 -22.24 -3.78 9.89
N TYR A 191 -23.38 -3.95 10.54
CA TYR A 191 -23.47 -4.39 11.92
C TYR A 191 -23.46 -5.91 12.03
N ALA A 192 -22.73 -6.44 13.01
CA ALA A 192 -22.93 -7.82 13.46
C ALA A 192 -23.78 -7.86 14.72
N GLY A 193 -23.46 -6.99 15.70
CA GLY A 193 -24.10 -6.89 17.01
C GLY A 193 -24.05 -8.18 17.81
N ARG A 194 -23.15 -8.21 18.79
CA ARG A 194 -22.94 -9.31 19.71
C ARG A 194 -22.90 -8.75 21.12
N ARG A 195 -23.89 -9.10 21.95
CA ARG A 195 -24.02 -8.66 23.35
C ARG A 195 -24.05 -7.13 23.53
N TYR A 196 -22.92 -6.51 23.86
CA TYR A 196 -22.78 -5.08 24.17
C TYR A 196 -21.95 -4.33 23.11
N SER A 197 -21.64 -5.01 22.01
CA SER A 197 -20.79 -4.45 20.95
C SER A 197 -21.46 -3.32 20.18
N GLU A 198 -22.76 -3.07 20.41
CA GLU A 198 -23.48 -2.04 19.71
C GLU A 198 -22.77 -0.70 19.85
N CYS A 199 -22.21 -0.50 21.05
CA CYS A 199 -21.61 0.75 21.40
C CYS A 199 -20.45 1.07 20.46
N VAL A 200 -19.52 0.13 20.37
CA VAL A 200 -18.28 0.30 19.62
C VAL A 200 -18.47 0.15 18.12
N GLU A 201 -19.34 -0.76 17.67
CA GLU A 201 -19.59 -0.97 16.25
C GLU A 201 -20.26 0.24 15.62
N PHE A 202 -21.29 0.81 16.25
CA PHE A 202 -22.01 1.95 15.68
C PHE A 202 -21.07 3.15 15.54
N ALA A 203 -20.27 3.45 16.56
CA ALA A 203 -19.31 4.56 16.52
C ALA A 203 -18.29 4.41 15.39
N VAL A 204 -17.73 3.20 15.21
CA VAL A 204 -16.79 2.92 14.12
C VAL A 204 -17.46 3.01 12.76
N VAL A 205 -18.64 2.40 12.60
CA VAL A 205 -19.33 2.33 11.30
C VAL A 205 -19.81 3.69 10.86
N SER A 206 -20.49 4.44 11.74
CA SER A 206 -21.03 5.78 11.44
C SER A 206 -19.93 6.75 10.96
N GLN A 207 -18.84 6.85 11.72
CA GLN A 207 -17.70 7.69 11.37
C GLN A 207 -17.04 7.27 10.04
N ARG A 208 -16.91 5.96 9.78
CA ARG A 208 -16.32 5.44 8.55
C ARG A 208 -17.22 5.61 7.33
N LEU A 209 -18.54 5.58 7.49
CA LEU A 209 -19.48 5.95 6.45
C LEU A 209 -19.44 7.45 6.14
N GLY A 210 -19.01 8.26 7.11
CA GLY A 210 -18.74 9.69 6.95
C GLY A 210 -19.70 10.60 7.72
N TYR A 211 -20.62 10.01 8.50
CA TYR A 211 -21.56 10.74 9.34
C TYR A 211 -20.82 11.54 10.42
N ARG A 212 -21.44 12.63 10.86
CA ARG A 212 -20.95 13.51 11.92
C ARG A 212 -21.42 12.97 13.26
N VAL A 213 -20.53 12.30 13.97
CA VAL A 213 -20.80 11.84 15.34
C VAL A 213 -20.08 12.73 16.34
N ASP A 214 -20.86 13.29 17.25
CA ASP A 214 -20.38 14.07 18.39
C ASP A 214 -20.20 13.16 19.60
N ASN A 215 -19.09 13.35 20.33
CA ASN A 215 -18.78 12.61 21.54
C ASN A 215 -18.17 13.51 22.64
N ASP A 216 -18.60 14.77 22.69
CA ASP A 216 -18.09 15.75 23.65
C ASP A 216 -19.08 16.10 24.77
N PHE A 217 -20.38 15.83 24.59
CA PHE A 217 -21.40 16.16 25.60
C PHE A 217 -21.16 15.33 26.86
N LEU A 218 -20.75 15.96 27.96
CA LEU A 218 -20.47 15.30 29.23
C LEU A 218 -21.77 15.06 30.02
N VAL A 219 -21.97 13.83 30.50
CA VAL A 219 -23.12 13.46 31.33
C VAL A 219 -22.68 12.80 32.63
N HIS A 220 -23.42 13.09 33.71
CA HIS A 220 -23.30 12.37 34.97
C HIS A 220 -24.06 11.04 34.90
N VAL A 221 -23.54 10.00 35.54
CA VAL A 221 -24.16 8.66 35.58
C VAL A 221 -24.82 8.47 36.96
N PRO A 222 -26.17 8.49 37.07
CA PRO A 222 -26.87 8.50 38.36
C PRO A 222 -26.73 7.19 39.15
N VAL A 223 -26.74 6.05 38.45
CA VAL A 223 -26.67 4.71 39.04
C VAL A 223 -25.42 4.02 38.54
N LEU A 224 -24.61 3.45 39.42
CA LEU A 224 -23.41 2.72 39.03
C LEU A 224 -23.66 1.21 39.06
N ARG A 225 -23.88 0.58 37.90
CA ARG A 225 -23.75 -0.89 37.75
C ARG A 225 -22.64 -1.21 36.74
N THR A 226 -21.72 -2.10 37.12
CA THR A 226 -20.71 -2.62 36.18
C THR A 226 -20.73 -4.14 36.11
N ASN A 227 -21.34 -4.63 35.05
CA ASN A 227 -21.36 -6.05 34.69
C ASN A 227 -20.32 -6.43 33.61
N THR A 228 -19.53 -5.47 33.13
CA THR A 228 -18.53 -5.68 32.06
C THR A 228 -17.35 -6.51 32.55
N ARG A 229 -17.13 -7.67 31.92
CA ARG A 229 -15.98 -8.54 32.22
C ARG A 229 -14.85 -8.28 31.22
N LEU A 230 -13.62 -8.68 31.56
CA LEU A 230 -12.46 -8.56 30.65
C LEU A 230 -12.68 -9.21 29.29
N LYS A 231 -13.41 -10.33 29.24
CA LYS A 231 -13.78 -11.01 27.99
C LYS A 231 -14.68 -10.15 27.08
N ASP A 232 -15.50 -9.28 27.65
CA ASP A 232 -16.38 -8.39 26.91
C ASP A 232 -15.56 -7.24 26.30
N ALA A 233 -14.61 -6.68 27.06
CA ALA A 233 -13.63 -5.71 26.55
C ALA A 233 -12.77 -6.29 25.40
N ALA A 234 -12.24 -7.50 25.55
CA ALA A 234 -11.51 -8.19 24.49
C ALA A 234 -12.40 -8.42 23.23
N SER A 235 -13.67 -8.77 23.44
CA SER A 235 -14.63 -8.90 22.35
C SER A 235 -14.88 -7.57 21.63
N HIS A 236 -14.96 -6.46 22.36
CA HIS A 236 -15.12 -5.13 21.77
C HIS A 236 -13.94 -4.74 20.88
N VAL A 237 -12.70 -5.03 21.27
CA VAL A 237 -11.51 -4.79 20.44
C VAL A 237 -11.62 -5.50 19.09
N VAL A 238 -11.95 -6.79 19.13
CA VAL A 238 -12.13 -7.59 17.91
C VAL A 238 -13.29 -7.05 17.06
N LEU A 239 -14.41 -6.71 17.68
CA LEU A 239 -15.60 -6.24 16.96
C LEU A 239 -15.43 -4.85 16.36
N MET A 240 -14.65 -3.94 16.97
CA MET A 240 -14.25 -2.68 16.36
C MET A 240 -13.43 -2.91 15.09
N ALA A 241 -12.43 -3.79 15.16
CA ALA A 241 -11.59 -4.12 14.01
C ALA A 241 -12.42 -4.76 12.89
N LEU A 242 -13.33 -5.68 13.23
CA LEU A 242 -14.22 -6.31 12.25
C LEU A 242 -15.23 -5.31 11.68
N ALA A 243 -15.79 -4.40 12.47
CA ALA A 243 -16.70 -3.37 12.00
C ALA A 243 -16.00 -2.42 11.01
N TRP A 244 -14.81 -1.95 11.36
CA TRP A 244 -13.95 -1.19 10.45
C TRP A 244 -13.71 -1.97 9.15
N TYR A 245 -13.27 -3.23 9.26
CA TYR A 245 -12.97 -4.06 8.09
C TYR A 245 -14.19 -4.26 7.19
N ARG A 246 -15.37 -4.53 7.76
CA ARG A 246 -16.62 -4.66 7.00
C ARG A 246 -16.97 -3.39 6.23
N VAL A 247 -16.83 -2.22 6.86
CA VAL A 247 -17.09 -0.95 6.17
C VAL A 247 -16.09 -0.76 5.04
N VAL A 248 -14.78 -0.90 5.27
CA VAL A 248 -13.78 -0.65 4.23
C VAL A 248 -13.89 -1.68 3.09
N CYS A 249 -14.17 -2.94 3.39
CA CYS A 249 -14.33 -3.99 2.38
C CYS A 249 -15.62 -3.85 1.57
N TRP A 250 -16.75 -3.62 2.23
CA TRP A 250 -18.06 -3.72 1.59
C TRP A 250 -18.69 -2.38 1.22
N ARG A 251 -18.03 -1.26 1.50
CA ARG A 251 -18.52 0.06 1.07
C ARG A 251 -18.76 0.09 -0.44
N GLY A 252 -20.02 0.27 -0.82
CA GLY A 252 -20.47 0.27 -2.21
C GLY A 252 -20.62 -1.12 -2.84
N ILE A 253 -20.49 -2.21 -2.08
CA ILE A 253 -20.81 -3.57 -2.53
C ILE A 253 -22.21 -3.95 -2.00
N PRO A 254 -23.18 -4.24 -2.88
CA PRO A 254 -24.52 -4.67 -2.47
C PRO A 254 -24.47 -5.91 -1.58
N ARG A 255 -25.38 -6.02 -0.60
CA ARG A 255 -25.43 -7.16 0.33
C ARG A 255 -25.44 -8.53 -0.37
N SER A 256 -26.13 -8.64 -1.51
CA SER A 256 -26.20 -9.87 -2.33
C SER A 256 -24.85 -10.30 -2.94
N GLN A 257 -23.88 -9.38 -3.05
CA GLN A 257 -22.55 -9.64 -3.63
C GLN A 257 -21.44 -9.75 -2.57
N ARG A 258 -21.75 -9.54 -1.29
CA ARG A 258 -20.76 -9.62 -0.21
C ARG A 258 -20.43 -11.10 0.06
N SER A 259 -19.16 -11.46 -0.08
CA SER A 259 -18.68 -12.82 0.23
C SER A 259 -17.71 -12.79 1.41
N ARG A 260 -17.98 -13.60 2.44
CA ARG A 260 -17.04 -13.83 3.54
C ARG A 260 -15.76 -14.50 3.04
N ALA A 261 -15.89 -15.48 2.14
CA ALA A 261 -14.74 -16.14 1.51
C ALA A 261 -13.87 -15.12 0.75
N GLY A 262 -14.48 -14.24 -0.04
CA GLY A 262 -13.77 -13.17 -0.75
C GLY A 262 -13.03 -12.22 0.19
N ALA A 263 -13.66 -11.82 1.30
CA ALA A 263 -13.03 -10.98 2.31
C ALA A 263 -11.88 -11.69 3.04
N CYS A 264 -11.99 -13.00 3.30
CA CYS A 264 -10.91 -13.80 3.89
C CYS A 264 -9.73 -13.97 2.92
N LEU A 265 -9.99 -14.32 1.65
CA LEU A 265 -8.96 -14.45 0.62
C LEU A 265 -8.21 -13.14 0.42
N ALA A 266 -8.93 -12.01 0.38
CA ALA A 266 -8.32 -10.69 0.30
C ALA A 266 -7.41 -10.40 1.51
N ALA A 267 -7.88 -10.69 2.73
CA ALA A 267 -7.06 -10.52 3.93
C ALA A 267 -5.81 -11.40 3.91
N LEU A 268 -5.93 -12.67 3.49
CA LEU A 268 -4.81 -13.60 3.37
C LEU A 268 -3.78 -13.13 2.36
N LEU A 269 -4.21 -12.64 1.18
CA LEU A 269 -3.30 -12.15 0.15
C LEU A 269 -2.59 -10.86 0.59
N VAL A 270 -3.31 -9.92 1.21
CA VAL A 270 -2.69 -8.71 1.77
C VAL A 270 -1.71 -9.06 2.88
N ALA A 271 -2.05 -10.01 3.76
CA ALA A 271 -1.13 -10.50 4.80
C ALA A 271 0.10 -11.18 4.19
N ALA A 272 -0.07 -12.07 3.21
CA ALA A 272 1.04 -12.74 2.53
C ALA A 272 1.97 -11.75 1.84
N PHE A 273 1.42 -10.72 1.18
CA PHE A 273 2.21 -9.64 0.57
C PHE A 273 2.93 -8.79 1.63
N GLY A 274 2.28 -8.48 2.75
CA GLY A 274 2.94 -7.78 3.87
C GLY A 274 4.08 -8.61 4.48
N THR A 275 3.87 -9.91 4.63
CA THR A 275 4.89 -10.85 5.10
C THR A 275 6.06 -10.92 4.12
N SER A 276 5.82 -10.98 2.80
CA SER A 276 6.92 -11.01 1.83
C SER A 276 7.78 -9.75 1.88
N LEU A 277 7.17 -8.56 1.99
CA LEU A 277 7.91 -7.31 2.20
C LEU A 277 8.67 -7.30 3.53
N THR A 278 8.11 -7.89 4.58
CA THR A 278 8.79 -8.02 5.88
C THR A 278 9.99 -8.95 5.80
N ILE A 279 9.89 -10.05 5.05
CA ILE A 279 11.03 -10.95 4.78
C ILE A 279 12.11 -10.20 3.99
N VAL A 280 11.75 -9.40 2.98
CA VAL A 280 12.71 -8.54 2.27
C VAL A 280 13.39 -7.57 3.25
N LEU A 281 12.63 -6.87 4.10
CA LEU A 281 13.18 -5.97 5.12
C LEU A 281 14.03 -6.66 6.19
N ALA A 282 13.82 -7.95 6.45
CA ALA A 282 14.57 -8.69 7.45
C ALA A 282 16.02 -8.96 7.02
N HIS A 283 16.35 -8.76 5.74
CA HIS A 283 17.67 -8.99 5.20
C HIS A 283 18.34 -7.67 4.82
N THR A 284 19.65 -7.57 5.05
CA THR A 284 20.45 -6.39 4.69
C THR A 284 20.61 -6.27 3.19
N ILE A 285 20.79 -7.40 2.51
CA ILE A 285 20.92 -7.51 1.06
C ILE A 285 19.81 -8.43 0.54
N TYR A 286 19.20 -7.97 -0.54
CA TYR A 286 18.35 -8.78 -1.40
C TYR A 286 18.91 -8.74 -2.81
N LEU A 287 19.53 -9.84 -3.24
CA LEU A 287 20.00 -9.98 -4.60
C LEU A 287 18.86 -10.52 -5.45
N GLY A 288 18.46 -9.75 -6.47
CA GLY A 288 17.67 -10.17 -7.62
C GLY A 288 18.38 -9.74 -8.91
N ASN A 289 17.79 -9.94 -10.09
CA ASN A 289 18.55 -9.73 -11.32
C ASN A 289 19.09 -8.30 -11.51
N ASP A 290 18.31 -7.28 -11.14
CA ASP A 290 18.69 -5.86 -11.31
C ASP A 290 19.21 -5.25 -9.98
N SER A 291 19.55 -6.08 -9.00
CA SER A 291 19.85 -5.62 -7.63
C SER A 291 21.24 -5.00 -7.47
N ALA A 292 22.28 -5.69 -7.96
CA ALA A 292 23.67 -5.35 -7.74
C ALA A 292 23.99 -3.95 -8.28
N GLN A 293 23.40 -3.57 -9.42
CA GLN A 293 23.46 -2.21 -9.93
C GLN A 293 23.08 -1.17 -8.86
N SER A 294 21.96 -1.35 -8.17
CA SER A 294 21.50 -0.38 -7.16
C SER A 294 22.42 -0.34 -5.94
N TYR A 295 22.92 -1.48 -5.46
CA TYR A 295 23.89 -1.50 -4.36
C TYR A 295 25.22 -0.84 -4.75
N GLY A 296 25.74 -1.15 -5.94
CA GLY A 296 26.98 -0.58 -6.46
C GLY A 296 26.91 0.94 -6.64
N HIS A 297 25.81 1.45 -7.20
CA HIS A 297 25.62 2.90 -7.36
C HIS A 297 25.47 3.60 -6.01
N VAL A 298 24.70 3.03 -5.07
CA VAL A 298 24.52 3.60 -3.73
C VAL A 298 25.83 3.62 -2.95
N TRP A 299 26.60 2.53 -2.99
CA TRP A 299 27.95 2.47 -2.44
C TRP A 299 28.85 3.55 -3.03
N PHE A 300 28.89 3.68 -4.36
CA PHE A 300 29.78 4.63 -5.02
C PHE A 300 29.41 6.10 -4.73
N ILE A 301 28.11 6.43 -4.70
CA ILE A 301 27.64 7.76 -4.30
C ILE A 301 28.06 8.07 -2.87
N GLU A 302 27.88 7.14 -1.94
CA GLU A 302 28.28 7.31 -0.54
C GLU A 302 29.79 7.49 -0.40
N HIS A 303 30.59 6.66 -1.07
CA HIS A 303 32.04 6.74 -1.07
C HIS A 303 32.55 8.08 -1.64
N SER A 304 31.94 8.55 -2.72
CA SER A 304 32.32 9.82 -3.36
C SER A 304 31.97 11.04 -2.52
N LEU A 305 30.80 11.02 -1.87
CA LEU A 305 30.39 12.08 -0.94
C LEU A 305 31.33 12.15 0.29
N ARG A 306 31.78 11.01 0.80
CA ARG A 306 32.69 10.94 1.96
C ARG A 306 34.12 11.33 1.63
N SER A 307 34.61 10.97 0.45
CA SER A 307 35.97 11.29 0.02
C SER A 307 36.15 12.75 -0.40
N GLY A 308 35.09 13.57 -0.37
CA GLY A 308 35.15 15.00 -0.66
C GLY A 308 35.13 15.36 -2.15
N HIS A 309 34.91 14.37 -3.03
CA HIS A 309 34.91 14.56 -4.49
C HIS A 309 33.56 15.03 -5.07
N GLY A 310 32.59 15.40 -4.22
CA GLY A 310 31.27 15.90 -4.63
C GLY A 310 30.32 14.79 -5.12
N ILE A 311 29.25 15.17 -5.82
CA ILE A 311 28.32 14.21 -6.44
C ILE A 311 28.95 13.72 -7.75
N PRO A 312 29.37 12.45 -7.85
CA PRO A 312 30.04 11.95 -9.03
C PRO A 312 29.01 11.74 -10.15
N LEU A 313 29.15 12.45 -11.26
CA LEU A 313 28.30 12.24 -12.43
C LEU A 313 28.66 10.95 -13.20
N ARG A 314 29.91 10.49 -13.05
CA ARG A 314 30.47 9.32 -13.71
C ARG A 314 31.12 8.38 -12.70
N VAL A 315 31.05 7.07 -12.96
CA VAL A 315 31.79 6.05 -12.21
C VAL A 315 33.10 5.81 -12.94
N PRO A 316 34.26 6.25 -12.42
CA PRO A 316 35.55 6.04 -13.08
C PRO A 316 35.91 4.55 -13.23
N TYR A 317 35.34 3.71 -12.36
CA TYR A 317 35.55 2.26 -12.31
C TYR A 317 34.70 1.45 -13.29
N LEU A 318 33.77 2.06 -14.03
CA LEU A 318 32.87 1.35 -14.94
C LEU A 318 32.96 1.91 -16.35
N ASP A 319 32.84 1.03 -17.34
CA ASP A 319 32.92 1.37 -18.76
C ASP A 319 34.14 2.27 -19.06
N SER A 320 35.30 1.92 -18.50
CA SER A 320 36.56 2.68 -18.63
C SER A 320 36.45 4.16 -18.24
N GLY A 321 35.52 4.50 -17.34
CA GLY A 321 35.28 5.87 -16.85
C GLY A 321 34.24 6.67 -17.63
N HIS A 322 33.59 6.04 -18.61
CA HIS A 322 32.49 6.64 -19.38
C HIS A 322 31.12 6.36 -18.78
N ALA A 323 31.01 5.39 -17.86
CA ALA A 323 29.74 5.05 -17.21
C ALA A 323 29.19 6.23 -16.41
N LEU A 324 27.92 6.57 -16.66
CA LEU A 324 27.20 7.56 -15.88
C LEU A 324 26.67 6.94 -14.58
N THR A 325 27.00 7.54 -13.44
CA THR A 325 26.38 7.23 -12.13
C THR A 325 25.04 7.93 -11.97
N PHE A 326 24.97 9.14 -12.54
CA PHE A 326 23.98 10.16 -12.28
C PHE A 326 23.66 10.81 -13.63
N PRO A 327 22.43 11.28 -13.88
CA PRO A 327 21.30 11.44 -12.95
C PRO A 327 20.20 10.36 -12.98
N TYR A 328 20.36 9.27 -13.74
CA TYR A 328 19.40 8.14 -13.68
C TYR A 328 19.36 7.55 -12.26
N GLY A 329 18.19 7.14 -11.76
CA GLY A 329 18.08 6.46 -10.46
C GLY A 329 18.39 7.30 -9.22
N VAL A 330 18.67 8.61 -9.36
CA VAL A 330 19.07 9.45 -8.22
C VAL A 330 18.04 9.50 -7.09
N ILE A 331 16.74 9.51 -7.41
CA ILE A 331 15.68 9.63 -6.40
C ILE A 331 15.70 8.45 -5.41
N PRO A 332 15.78 7.17 -5.84
CA PRO A 332 15.97 6.09 -4.88
C PRO A 332 17.41 5.95 -4.35
N TRP A 333 18.43 6.32 -5.12
CA TRP A 333 19.83 6.05 -4.74
C TRP A 333 20.43 7.08 -3.80
N LEU A 334 20.24 8.38 -4.03
CA LEU A 334 20.86 9.42 -3.21
C LEU A 334 20.40 9.37 -1.74
N PRO A 335 19.10 9.26 -1.42
CA PRO A 335 18.67 9.10 -0.03
C PRO A 335 19.21 7.82 0.61
N ALA A 336 19.28 6.71 -0.14
CA ALA A 336 19.85 5.47 0.35
C ALA A 336 21.36 5.63 0.64
N ALA A 337 22.11 6.30 -0.22
CA ALA A 337 23.53 6.59 -0.02
C ALA A 337 23.79 7.48 1.21
N LEU A 338 22.93 8.48 1.45
CA LEU A 338 23.02 9.33 2.65
C LEU A 338 22.72 8.55 3.94
N LEU A 339 21.88 7.53 3.89
CA LEU A 339 21.52 6.70 5.05
C LEU A 339 22.41 5.47 5.23
N ARG A 340 23.12 5.03 4.19
CA ARG A 340 24.04 3.88 4.19
C ARG A 340 25.10 3.94 5.31
N PRO A 341 25.67 5.09 5.69
CA PRO A 341 26.53 5.22 6.87
C PRO A 341 25.95 4.66 8.18
N LEU A 342 24.63 4.76 8.35
CA LEU A 342 23.92 4.35 9.57
C LEU A 342 23.32 2.95 9.44
N LEU A 343 22.86 2.62 8.23
CA LEU A 343 22.04 1.44 7.97
C LEU A 343 22.77 0.34 7.20
N GLY A 344 23.97 0.62 6.68
CA GLY A 344 24.65 -0.23 5.72
C GLY A 344 23.81 -0.46 4.46
N ASP A 345 23.98 -1.62 3.84
CA ASP A 345 23.26 -1.99 2.60
C ASP A 345 21.75 -2.15 2.80
N TRP A 346 21.30 -2.28 4.06
CA TRP A 346 19.88 -2.24 4.39
C TRP A 346 19.18 -0.96 3.93
N ALA A 347 19.91 0.15 3.77
CA ALA A 347 19.36 1.39 3.20
C ALA A 347 18.77 1.19 1.79
N VAL A 348 19.40 0.33 0.96
CA VAL A 348 18.94 0.03 -0.40
C VAL A 348 17.72 -0.89 -0.35
N THR A 349 17.76 -1.94 0.47
CA THR A 349 16.64 -2.86 0.69
C THR A 349 15.40 -2.14 1.26
N ALA A 350 15.60 -1.26 2.22
CA ALA A 350 14.54 -0.43 2.78
C ALA A 350 13.96 0.54 1.74
N SER A 351 14.80 1.10 0.85
CA SER A 351 14.36 1.95 -0.27
C SER A 351 13.46 1.19 -1.26
N MET A 352 13.73 -0.10 -1.52
CA MET A 352 12.85 -0.95 -2.33
C MET A 352 11.46 -1.07 -1.70
N VAL A 353 11.41 -1.45 -0.43
CA VAL A 353 10.13 -1.67 0.28
C VAL A 353 9.35 -0.37 0.41
N LEU A 354 10.04 0.75 0.70
CA LEU A 354 9.45 2.08 0.69
C LEU A 354 8.85 2.43 -0.69
N GLY A 355 9.57 2.17 -1.77
CA GLY A 355 9.09 2.37 -3.14
C GLY A 355 7.80 1.60 -3.43
N VAL A 356 7.72 0.34 -3.02
CA VAL A 356 6.51 -0.50 -3.17
C VAL A 356 5.34 0.07 -2.36
N LEU A 357 5.58 0.45 -1.10
CA LEU A 357 4.55 1.06 -0.25
C LEU A 357 4.04 2.39 -0.84
N LEU A 358 4.95 3.22 -1.36
CA LEU A 358 4.61 4.47 -2.05
C LEU A 358 3.84 4.21 -3.34
N LEU A 359 4.14 3.14 -4.08
CA LEU A 359 3.39 2.75 -5.27
C LEU A 359 1.95 2.37 -4.91
N LEU A 360 1.76 1.48 -3.94
CA LEU A 360 0.42 1.06 -3.50
C LEU A 360 -0.37 2.25 -2.91
N TYR A 361 0.30 3.09 -2.12
CA TYR A 361 -0.29 4.32 -1.59
C TYR A 361 -0.67 5.28 -2.71
N GLY A 362 0.24 5.55 -3.66
CA GLY A 362 0.02 6.40 -4.82
C GLY A 362 -1.15 5.93 -5.67
N VAL A 363 -1.21 4.63 -5.98
CA VAL A 363 -2.33 3.99 -6.68
C VAL A 363 -3.63 4.17 -5.91
N SER A 364 -3.66 3.92 -4.60
CA SER A 364 -4.87 4.10 -3.78
C SER A 364 -5.36 5.56 -3.73
N LYS A 365 -4.43 6.52 -3.82
CA LYS A 365 -4.74 7.95 -3.80
C LYS A 365 -5.12 8.49 -5.17
N TRP A 366 -4.59 7.92 -6.24
CA TRP A 366 -4.93 8.24 -7.63
C TRP A 366 -6.27 7.62 -8.04
N LEU A 367 -6.52 6.38 -7.60
CA LEU A 367 -7.68 5.55 -7.93
C LEU A 367 -8.42 5.13 -6.64
N PRO A 368 -9.27 6.00 -6.06
CA PRO A 368 -9.84 5.76 -4.73
C PRO A 368 -10.65 4.47 -4.58
N LYS A 369 -11.19 3.91 -5.67
CA LYS A 369 -11.97 2.66 -5.61
C LYS A 369 -11.08 1.44 -5.36
N THR A 370 -9.77 1.53 -5.59
CA THR A 370 -8.82 0.44 -5.31
C THR A 370 -8.43 0.36 -3.84
N ALA A 371 -8.76 1.37 -3.03
CA ALA A 371 -8.45 1.39 -1.59
C ALA A 371 -9.24 0.36 -0.75
N SER A 372 -10.30 -0.24 -1.30
CA SER A 372 -10.99 -1.37 -0.66
C SER A 372 -10.05 -2.57 -0.59
N PRO A 373 -9.90 -3.26 0.55
CA PRO A 373 -9.02 -4.42 0.69
C PRO A 373 -9.29 -5.53 -0.34
N ILE A 374 -10.54 -5.73 -0.74
CA ILE A 374 -10.91 -6.73 -1.76
C ILE A 374 -10.33 -6.34 -3.13
N ILE A 375 -10.47 -5.07 -3.50
CA ILE A 375 -9.96 -4.58 -4.79
C ILE A 375 -8.43 -4.45 -4.75
N MET A 376 -7.86 -4.02 -3.62
CA MET A 376 -6.42 -3.99 -3.42
C MET A 376 -5.84 -5.39 -3.53
N ALA A 377 -6.48 -6.42 -2.96
CA ALA A 377 -6.05 -7.80 -3.14
C ALA A 377 -6.01 -8.19 -4.63
N VAL A 378 -7.02 -7.80 -5.42
CA VAL A 378 -7.00 -8.00 -6.88
C VAL A 378 -5.86 -7.22 -7.55
N VAL A 379 -5.54 -6.00 -7.07
CA VAL A 379 -4.38 -5.23 -7.55
C VAL A 379 -3.07 -5.96 -7.25
N LEU A 380 -2.93 -6.54 -6.06
CA LEU A 380 -1.77 -7.33 -5.64
C LEU A 380 -1.59 -8.63 -6.44
N LEU A 381 -2.58 -9.08 -7.21
CA LEU A 381 -2.45 -10.20 -8.14
C LEU A 381 -1.60 -9.87 -9.39
N ASN A 382 -1.23 -8.60 -9.58
CA ASN A 382 -0.39 -8.22 -10.69
C ASN A 382 1.00 -8.90 -10.59
N TRP A 383 1.28 -9.83 -11.50
CA TRP A 383 2.57 -10.54 -11.52
C TRP A 383 3.76 -9.60 -11.64
N GLN A 384 3.65 -8.51 -12.40
CA GLN A 384 4.77 -7.60 -12.61
C GLN A 384 5.11 -6.81 -11.36
N LEU A 385 4.16 -6.56 -10.44
CA LEU A 385 4.45 -6.05 -9.10
C LEU A 385 5.37 -7.01 -8.33
N TRP A 386 5.04 -8.32 -8.30
CA TRP A 386 5.87 -9.34 -7.66
C TRP A 386 7.21 -9.48 -8.35
N ASN A 387 7.22 -9.58 -9.69
CA ASN A 387 8.43 -9.65 -10.49
C ASN A 387 9.33 -8.43 -10.24
N GLY A 388 8.78 -7.22 -10.14
CA GLY A 388 9.55 -6.02 -9.82
C GLY A 388 10.24 -6.08 -8.47
N ILE A 389 9.60 -6.69 -7.47
CA ILE A 389 10.20 -6.93 -6.14
C ILE A 389 11.28 -8.02 -6.26
N LEU A 390 10.95 -9.16 -6.87
CA LEU A 390 11.83 -10.32 -6.97
C LEU A 390 13.09 -10.04 -7.81
N GLN A 391 12.95 -9.21 -8.85
CA GLN A 391 14.06 -8.78 -9.70
C GLN A 391 14.76 -7.52 -9.19
N PHE A 392 14.28 -6.94 -8.08
CA PHE A 392 14.81 -5.71 -7.49
C PHE A 392 14.84 -4.50 -8.45
N GLN A 393 13.74 -4.23 -9.16
CA GLN A 393 13.61 -3.14 -10.12
C GLN A 393 13.41 -1.76 -9.43
N LEU A 394 14.36 -1.36 -8.60
CA LEU A 394 14.26 -0.21 -7.69
C LEU A 394 13.88 1.10 -8.41
N PRO A 395 14.61 1.55 -9.47
CA PRO A 395 14.25 2.78 -10.17
C PRO A 395 12.88 2.72 -10.85
N THR A 396 12.49 1.55 -11.37
CA THR A 396 11.17 1.36 -12.00
C THR A 396 10.04 1.54 -10.98
N ILE A 397 10.14 0.86 -9.83
CA ILE A 397 9.12 0.95 -8.77
C ILE A 397 8.97 2.39 -8.29
N TRP A 398 10.08 3.11 -8.06
CA TRP A 398 10.04 4.51 -7.67
C TRP A 398 9.43 5.42 -8.72
N ALA A 399 9.79 5.25 -10.00
CA ALA A 399 9.22 6.03 -11.09
C ALA A 399 7.69 5.85 -11.20
N LEU A 400 7.21 4.62 -11.13
CA LEU A 400 5.77 4.32 -11.20
C LEU A 400 5.03 4.80 -9.93
N ALA A 401 5.65 4.69 -8.75
CA ALA A 401 5.10 5.22 -7.51
C ALA A 401 4.89 6.74 -7.58
N LEU A 402 5.92 7.46 -8.03
CA LEU A 402 5.90 8.91 -8.17
C LEU A 402 4.94 9.37 -9.27
N ALA A 403 4.81 8.61 -10.37
CA ALA A 403 3.80 8.88 -11.40
C ALA A 403 2.37 8.73 -10.84
N ALA A 404 2.09 7.68 -10.07
CA ALA A 404 0.80 7.51 -9.40
C ALA A 404 0.53 8.64 -8.38
N LEU A 405 1.52 9.03 -7.59
CA LEU A 405 1.42 10.14 -6.64
C LEU A 405 1.20 11.49 -7.34
N ALA A 406 1.88 11.74 -8.46
CA ALA A 406 1.70 12.92 -9.29
C ALA A 406 0.26 13.00 -9.80
N ALA A 407 -0.26 11.90 -10.35
CA ALA A 407 -1.64 11.80 -10.81
C ALA A 407 -2.65 12.06 -9.68
N ALA A 408 -2.38 11.53 -8.49
CA ALA A 408 -3.17 11.77 -7.30
C ALA A 408 -3.15 13.25 -6.85
N ALA A 409 -2.00 13.93 -6.96
CA ALA A 409 -1.86 15.34 -6.64
C ALA A 409 -2.61 16.23 -7.67
N PHE A 410 -2.48 15.94 -8.96
CA PHE A 410 -3.21 16.64 -10.02
C PHE A 410 -4.73 16.49 -9.87
N ASN A 411 -5.22 15.29 -9.53
CA ASN A 411 -6.65 15.06 -9.29
C ASN A 411 -7.20 15.84 -8.08
N ARG A 412 -6.34 16.26 -7.14
CA ARG A 412 -6.70 17.12 -6.00
C ARG A 412 -6.47 18.60 -6.24
N GLY A 413 -6.17 19.01 -7.48
CA GLY A 413 -5.88 20.40 -7.83
C GLY A 413 -4.52 20.91 -7.33
N ARG A 414 -3.63 20.04 -6.84
CA ARG A 414 -2.31 20.41 -6.32
C ARG A 414 -1.24 20.36 -7.41
N ALA A 415 -1.36 21.24 -8.40
CA ALA A 415 -0.56 21.17 -9.63
C ALA A 415 0.96 21.29 -9.41
N ARG A 416 1.41 22.16 -8.50
CA ARG A 416 2.83 22.31 -8.15
C ARG A 416 3.41 21.01 -7.59
N ALA A 417 2.73 20.41 -6.61
CA ALA A 417 3.13 19.13 -6.03
C ALA A 417 3.11 18.01 -7.08
N GLY A 418 2.09 17.97 -7.94
CA GLY A 418 2.01 17.02 -9.05
C GLY A 418 3.18 17.14 -10.03
N THR A 419 3.62 18.36 -10.32
CA THR A 419 4.75 18.64 -11.21
C THR A 419 6.07 18.18 -10.62
N VAL A 420 6.31 18.47 -9.34
CA VAL A 420 7.52 17.99 -8.62
C VAL A 420 7.58 16.47 -8.60
N LEU A 421 6.45 15.82 -8.29
CA LEU A 421 6.35 14.35 -8.29
C LEU A 421 6.54 13.77 -9.70
N ALA A 422 5.99 14.41 -10.73
CA ALA A 422 6.18 13.99 -12.12
C ALA A 422 7.64 14.14 -12.57
N ALA A 423 8.31 15.23 -12.21
CA ALA A 423 9.73 15.42 -12.49
C ALA A 423 10.54 14.34 -11.76
N ALA A 424 10.25 14.08 -10.49
CA ALA A 424 10.90 13.02 -9.73
C ALA A 424 10.66 11.63 -10.36
N ALA A 425 9.47 11.35 -10.91
CA ALA A 425 9.20 10.10 -11.64
C ALA A 425 10.11 9.93 -12.86
N LEU A 426 10.24 11.00 -13.68
CA LEU A 426 11.11 11.02 -14.86
C LEU A 426 12.59 10.88 -14.48
N ILE A 427 13.01 11.54 -13.40
CA ILE A 427 14.39 11.49 -12.90
C ILE A 427 14.72 10.11 -12.32
N SER A 428 13.75 9.45 -11.67
CA SER A 428 13.92 8.10 -11.13
C SER A 428 14.21 7.10 -12.23
N HIS A 429 13.42 7.14 -13.31
CA HIS A 429 13.64 6.34 -14.50
C HIS A 429 12.94 7.00 -15.70
N PRO A 430 13.66 7.57 -16.69
CA PRO A 430 13.05 8.32 -17.78
C PRO A 430 12.02 7.54 -18.58
N LEU A 431 12.35 6.33 -19.07
CA LEU A 431 11.41 5.52 -19.84
C LEU A 431 10.14 5.15 -19.03
N MET A 432 10.30 4.61 -17.82
CA MET A 432 9.14 4.22 -16.98
C MET A 432 8.34 5.43 -16.48
N GLY A 433 9.02 6.54 -16.19
CA GLY A 433 8.40 7.81 -15.81
C GLY A 433 7.57 8.40 -16.95
N ILE A 434 8.11 8.43 -18.17
CA ILE A 434 7.39 8.92 -19.37
C ILE A 434 6.13 8.09 -19.59
N VAL A 435 6.26 6.76 -19.66
CA VAL A 435 5.11 5.89 -19.94
C VAL A 435 4.12 5.88 -18.77
N GLY A 436 4.60 5.88 -17.53
CA GLY A 436 3.75 5.97 -16.35
C GLY A 436 2.93 7.28 -16.32
N LEU A 437 3.56 8.43 -16.57
CA LEU A 437 2.87 9.71 -16.65
C LEU A 437 1.90 9.77 -17.83
N ALA A 438 2.29 9.25 -19.00
CA ALA A 438 1.41 9.15 -20.17
C ALA A 438 0.15 8.32 -19.85
N LEU A 439 0.30 7.16 -19.22
CA LEU A 439 -0.83 6.33 -18.78
C LEU A 439 -1.74 7.08 -17.81
N THR A 440 -1.19 7.83 -16.85
CA THR A 440 -2.01 8.60 -15.91
C THR A 440 -2.74 9.77 -16.56
N LEU A 441 -2.16 10.35 -17.62
CA LEU A 441 -2.80 11.39 -18.42
C LEU A 441 -3.91 10.79 -19.30
N LEU A 442 -3.65 9.66 -19.98
CA LEU A 442 -4.65 8.94 -20.77
C LEU A 442 -5.84 8.51 -19.91
N ALA A 443 -5.57 7.97 -18.72
CA ALA A 443 -6.60 7.65 -17.74
C ALA A 443 -7.44 8.87 -17.33
N HIS A 444 -6.83 10.05 -17.23
CA HIS A 444 -7.56 11.29 -16.96
C HIS A 444 -8.41 11.72 -18.15
N ILE A 445 -7.90 11.62 -19.37
CA ILE A 445 -8.62 11.93 -20.61
C ILE A 445 -9.84 11.00 -20.75
N GLU A 446 -9.68 9.70 -20.49
CA GLU A 446 -10.79 8.75 -20.56
C GLU A 446 -11.92 9.09 -19.57
N VAL A 447 -11.57 9.47 -18.34
CA VAL A 447 -12.55 9.83 -17.31
C VAL A 447 -13.18 11.20 -17.56
N SER A 448 -12.40 12.19 -18.00
CA SER A 448 -12.88 13.57 -18.20
C SER A 448 -13.44 13.84 -19.60
N ARG A 449 -13.22 12.92 -20.55
CA ARG A 449 -13.49 13.06 -21.99
C ARG A 449 -12.86 14.31 -22.61
N ARG A 450 -11.81 14.88 -22.00
CA ARG A 450 -11.15 16.12 -22.42
C ARG A 450 -9.65 16.09 -22.11
N ILE A 451 -8.87 16.80 -22.92
CA ILE A 451 -7.46 17.05 -22.65
C ILE A 451 -7.34 18.32 -21.80
N SER A 452 -6.88 18.20 -20.57
CA SER A 452 -6.58 19.35 -19.72
C SER A 452 -5.28 20.02 -20.18
N VAL A 453 -5.38 21.11 -20.94
CA VAL A 453 -4.22 21.92 -21.38
C VAL A 453 -3.33 22.30 -20.20
N THR A 454 -3.94 22.66 -19.07
CA THR A 454 -3.22 22.99 -17.84
C THR A 454 -2.40 21.81 -17.32
N ARG A 455 -2.97 20.61 -17.26
CA ARG A 455 -2.25 19.41 -16.82
C ARG A 455 -1.10 19.06 -17.78
N VAL A 456 -1.33 19.18 -19.08
CA VAL A 456 -0.29 18.98 -20.10
C VAL A 456 0.85 19.99 -19.90
N ALA A 457 0.55 21.27 -19.70
CA ALA A 457 1.57 22.29 -19.45
C ALA A 457 2.41 21.99 -18.20
N TRP A 458 1.79 21.53 -17.11
CA TRP A 458 2.51 21.11 -15.90
C TRP A 458 3.39 19.87 -16.15
N LEU A 459 2.93 18.89 -16.93
CA LEU A 459 3.75 17.74 -17.30
C LEU A 459 4.91 18.12 -18.22
N VAL A 460 4.71 19.08 -19.14
CA VAL A 460 5.81 19.66 -19.93
C VAL A 460 6.81 20.35 -19.02
N GLY A 461 6.36 21.13 -18.04
CA GLY A 461 7.23 21.72 -17.02
C GLY A 461 8.04 20.67 -16.25
N ALA A 462 7.43 19.56 -15.88
CA ALA A 462 8.13 18.43 -15.26
C ALA A 462 9.19 17.82 -16.19
N ALA A 463 8.89 17.66 -17.48
CA ALA A 463 9.83 17.17 -18.48
C ALA A 463 11.00 18.13 -18.71
N VAL A 464 10.76 19.45 -18.67
CA VAL A 464 11.83 20.47 -18.73
C VAL A 464 12.74 20.36 -17.50
N ILE A 465 12.18 20.23 -16.30
CA ILE A 465 12.98 20.03 -15.07
C ILE A 465 13.84 18.76 -15.17
N ALA A 466 13.28 17.68 -15.72
CA ALA A 466 13.96 16.41 -15.89
C ALA A 466 14.80 16.32 -17.17
N SER A 467 14.83 17.35 -18.03
CA SER A 467 15.42 17.25 -19.37
C SER A 467 16.90 16.89 -19.38
N PRO A 468 17.76 17.36 -18.44
CA PRO A 468 19.15 16.92 -18.40
C PRO A 468 19.25 15.41 -18.15
N VAL A 469 18.36 14.88 -17.30
CA VAL A 469 18.32 13.45 -16.95
C VAL A 469 17.83 12.59 -18.10
N ILE A 470 16.76 13.03 -18.74
CA ILE A 470 16.21 12.38 -19.93
C ILE A 470 17.28 12.34 -21.02
N TRP A 471 17.95 13.46 -21.28
CA TRP A 471 19.02 13.54 -22.27
C TRP A 471 20.13 12.53 -21.96
N THR A 472 20.71 12.57 -20.75
CA THR A 472 21.80 11.66 -20.36
C THR A 472 21.41 10.18 -20.43
N PHE A 473 20.16 9.83 -20.13
CA PHE A 473 19.69 8.44 -20.20
C PHE A 473 19.71 7.90 -21.62
N PHE A 474 19.30 8.69 -22.61
CA PHE A 474 19.34 8.28 -24.02
C PHE A 474 20.74 8.28 -24.63
N GLN A 475 21.75 8.76 -23.91
CA GLN A 475 23.17 8.70 -24.30
C GLN A 475 23.90 7.48 -23.70
N ILE A 476 23.20 6.62 -22.95
CA ILE A 476 23.81 5.41 -22.38
C ILE A 476 24.09 4.43 -23.53
N PRO A 477 25.32 3.90 -23.67
CA PRO A 477 25.70 2.98 -24.76
C PRO A 477 24.75 1.77 -24.91
N ALA A 478 24.27 1.24 -23.79
CA ALA A 478 23.27 0.16 -23.75
C ALA A 478 21.98 0.47 -24.54
N ILE A 479 21.59 1.74 -24.67
CA ILE A 479 20.43 2.19 -25.46
C ILE A 479 20.82 2.45 -26.91
N GLU A 480 22.00 3.01 -27.14
CA GLU A 480 22.54 3.28 -28.48
C GLU A 480 22.70 1.98 -29.31
N HIS A 481 23.07 0.88 -28.65
CA HIS A 481 23.27 -0.42 -29.29
C HIS A 481 21.98 -1.25 -29.48
N VAL A 482 20.80 -0.72 -29.13
CA VAL A 482 19.52 -1.41 -29.36
C VAL A 482 19.19 -1.41 -30.85
N GLY A 483 19.59 -2.47 -31.55
CA GLY A 483 19.29 -2.68 -32.97
C GLY A 483 17.79 -2.73 -33.29
N ARG A 484 17.41 -2.81 -34.58
CA ARG A 484 16.01 -2.77 -35.06
C ARG A 484 15.07 -3.80 -34.41
N TRP A 485 15.59 -4.95 -33.98
CA TRP A 485 14.82 -6.00 -33.28
C TRP A 485 14.61 -5.73 -31.77
N GLY A 486 15.40 -4.84 -31.16
CA GLY A 486 15.33 -4.55 -29.73
C GLY A 486 14.16 -3.64 -29.32
N TRP A 487 13.61 -2.85 -30.24
CA TRP A 487 12.47 -1.97 -29.96
C TRP A 487 11.18 -2.73 -29.62
N GLY A 488 10.95 -3.89 -30.25
CA GLY A 488 9.80 -4.76 -29.93
C GLY A 488 9.89 -5.30 -28.50
N THR A 489 11.06 -5.80 -28.11
CA THR A 489 11.35 -6.26 -26.75
C THR A 489 11.21 -5.13 -25.73
N LEU A 490 11.72 -3.93 -26.04
CA LEU A 490 11.60 -2.76 -25.17
C LEU A 490 10.14 -2.36 -24.96
N ALA A 491 9.33 -2.34 -26.02
CA ALA A 491 7.90 -2.05 -25.94
C ALA A 491 7.17 -3.10 -25.08
N GLN A 492 7.48 -4.38 -25.26
CA GLN A 492 6.92 -5.46 -24.45
C GLN A 492 7.28 -5.33 -22.97
N ILE A 493 8.56 -5.13 -22.64
CA ILE A 493 9.02 -4.94 -21.26
C ILE A 493 8.33 -3.74 -20.62
N THR A 494 8.21 -2.64 -21.36
CA THR A 494 7.58 -1.42 -20.86
C THR A 494 6.09 -1.62 -20.61
N LEU A 495 5.38 -2.28 -21.53
CA LEU A 495 3.96 -2.62 -21.36
C LEU A 495 3.73 -3.53 -20.14
N GLN A 496 4.59 -4.53 -19.96
CA GLN A 496 4.55 -5.44 -18.82
C GLN A 496 4.81 -4.69 -17.50
N ARG A 497 5.93 -3.97 -17.38
CA ARG A 497 6.31 -3.25 -16.14
C ARG A 497 5.28 -2.19 -15.75
N THR A 498 4.74 -1.46 -16.73
CA THR A 498 3.71 -0.43 -16.47
C THR A 498 2.33 -1.00 -16.14
N SER A 499 2.15 -2.33 -16.17
CA SER A 499 0.93 -2.97 -15.67
C SER A 499 0.65 -2.68 -14.21
N MET A 500 1.68 -2.35 -13.42
CA MET A 500 1.51 -1.86 -12.05
C MET A 500 0.63 -0.60 -11.96
N LEU A 501 0.45 0.15 -13.06
CA LEU A 501 -0.45 1.31 -13.14
C LEU A 501 -1.72 1.03 -13.96
N TRP A 502 -1.62 0.38 -15.12
CA TRP A 502 -2.79 0.15 -15.96
C TRP A 502 -3.71 -0.95 -15.41
N TRP A 503 -3.19 -1.95 -14.68
CA TRP A 503 -4.02 -2.98 -14.03
C TRP A 503 -4.95 -2.41 -12.96
N PRO A 504 -4.46 -1.63 -11.95
CA PRO A 504 -5.35 -0.96 -11.01
C PRO A 504 -6.37 -0.03 -11.67
N TRP A 505 -5.96 0.67 -12.73
CA TRP A 505 -6.86 1.53 -13.51
C TRP A 505 -7.97 0.71 -14.15
N LEU A 506 -7.66 -0.40 -14.83
CA LEU A 506 -8.65 -1.32 -15.39
C LEU A 506 -9.58 -1.89 -14.30
N CYS A 507 -9.04 -2.32 -13.15
CA CYS A 507 -9.86 -2.79 -12.04
C CYS A 507 -10.87 -1.71 -11.57
N GLN A 508 -10.48 -0.44 -11.56
CA GLN A 508 -11.37 0.66 -11.23
C GLN A 508 -12.42 0.93 -12.32
N GLN A 509 -12.07 0.83 -13.60
CA GLN A 509 -13.03 0.99 -14.70
C GLN A 509 -14.07 -0.15 -14.70
N ALA A 510 -13.61 -1.38 -14.51
CA ALA A 510 -14.42 -2.57 -14.44
C ALA A 510 -14.98 -2.87 -13.04
N ILE A 511 -15.12 -1.85 -12.16
CA ILE A 511 -15.38 -2.07 -10.73
C ILE A 511 -16.64 -2.91 -10.43
N LEU A 512 -17.67 -2.82 -11.27
CA LEU A 512 -18.89 -3.62 -11.12
C LEU A 512 -18.63 -5.11 -11.39
N ILE A 513 -17.81 -5.40 -12.41
CA ILE A 513 -17.38 -6.77 -12.74
C ILE A 513 -16.48 -7.30 -11.64
N VAL A 514 -15.47 -6.52 -11.23
CA VAL A 514 -14.54 -6.92 -10.17
C VAL A 514 -15.30 -7.20 -8.87
N ARG A 515 -16.25 -6.35 -8.46
CA ARG A 515 -17.07 -6.59 -7.27
C ARG A 515 -17.91 -7.84 -7.37
N ARG A 516 -18.49 -8.14 -8.54
CA ARG A 516 -19.29 -9.35 -8.76
C ARG A 516 -18.45 -10.63 -8.78
N TRP A 517 -17.25 -10.58 -9.35
CA TRP A 517 -16.40 -11.74 -9.62
C TRP A 517 -15.12 -11.81 -8.77
N HIS A 518 -15.02 -11.03 -7.69
CA HIS A 518 -13.80 -10.94 -6.88
C HIS A 518 -13.34 -12.30 -6.34
N VAL A 519 -14.23 -13.19 -5.90
CA VAL A 519 -13.85 -14.52 -5.39
C VAL A 519 -13.13 -15.37 -6.45
N PRO A 520 -13.73 -15.66 -7.62
CA PRO A 520 -13.03 -16.42 -8.66
C PRO A 520 -11.80 -15.70 -9.20
N MET A 521 -11.80 -14.36 -9.28
CA MET A 521 -10.60 -13.60 -9.66
C MET A 521 -9.45 -13.79 -8.68
N LEU A 522 -9.74 -13.76 -7.36
CA LEU A 522 -8.74 -14.00 -6.32
C LEU A 522 -8.16 -15.42 -6.40
N LEU A 523 -9.02 -16.43 -6.53
CA LEU A 523 -8.58 -17.83 -6.65
C LEU A 523 -7.71 -18.07 -7.89
N LEU A 524 -8.20 -17.64 -9.06
CA LEU A 524 -7.46 -17.79 -10.32
C LEU A 524 -6.14 -17.00 -10.28
N GLY A 525 -6.18 -15.75 -9.81
CA GLY A 525 -4.99 -14.92 -9.73
C GLY A 525 -3.95 -15.48 -8.77
N MET A 526 -4.36 -16.02 -7.61
CA MET A 526 -3.43 -16.69 -6.69
C MET A 526 -2.81 -17.94 -7.32
N ALA A 527 -3.58 -18.74 -8.06
CA ALA A 527 -3.05 -19.89 -8.80
C ALA A 527 -2.05 -19.47 -9.89
N LEU A 528 -2.34 -18.40 -10.63
CA LEU A 528 -1.43 -17.85 -11.64
C LEU A 528 -0.16 -17.26 -11.02
N LEU A 529 -0.28 -16.56 -9.88
CA LEU A 529 0.89 -16.08 -9.12
C LEU A 529 1.75 -17.25 -8.66
N ALA A 530 1.15 -18.31 -8.10
CA ALA A 530 1.88 -19.48 -7.65
C ALA A 530 2.58 -20.20 -8.81
N ARG A 531 1.91 -20.35 -9.96
CA ARG A 531 2.53 -20.89 -11.18
C ARG A 531 3.70 -20.02 -11.64
N ASN A 532 3.49 -18.71 -11.80
CA ASN A 532 4.54 -17.81 -12.27
C ASN A 532 5.73 -17.77 -11.29
N TYR A 533 5.46 -17.87 -9.99
CA TYR A 533 6.50 -17.96 -8.97
C TYR A 533 7.30 -19.26 -9.08
N ALA A 534 6.64 -20.39 -9.36
CA ALA A 534 7.31 -21.67 -9.61
C ALA A 534 8.13 -21.67 -10.92
N ASP A 535 7.63 -21.01 -11.97
CA ASP A 535 8.31 -20.87 -13.26
C ASP A 535 9.45 -19.83 -13.20
N SER A 536 9.36 -18.84 -12.29
CA SER A 536 10.43 -17.87 -12.06
C SER A 536 11.58 -18.53 -11.33
N ASN A 537 12.78 -18.53 -11.92
CA ASN A 537 13.95 -19.16 -11.33
C ASN A 537 14.34 -18.48 -10.00
N PRO A 538 14.04 -19.07 -8.82
CA PRO A 538 14.31 -18.44 -7.53
C PRO A 538 15.81 -18.44 -7.19
N GLN A 539 16.65 -19.12 -7.99
CA GLN A 539 18.10 -19.25 -7.74
C GLN A 539 18.86 -17.91 -7.71
N ASN A 540 18.24 -16.84 -8.23
CA ASN A 540 18.81 -15.50 -8.23
C ASN A 540 18.35 -14.64 -7.04
N ALA A 541 17.25 -15.00 -6.36
CA ALA A 541 16.78 -14.33 -5.15
C ALA A 541 17.61 -14.80 -3.95
N ARG A 542 18.76 -14.18 -3.72
CA ARG A 542 19.68 -14.55 -2.63
C ARG A 542 19.63 -13.50 -1.52
N TRP A 543 19.71 -13.99 -0.29
CA TRP A 543 19.71 -13.16 0.91
C TRP A 543 21.13 -12.70 1.32
N GLU A 544 22.14 -13.21 0.61
CA GLU A 544 23.56 -12.95 0.84
C GLU A 544 24.28 -12.80 -0.50
N SER A 545 25.28 -11.91 -0.57
CA SER A 545 26.22 -11.87 -1.69
C SER A 545 27.28 -12.93 -1.48
N LEU A 546 27.48 -13.77 -2.50
CA LEU A 546 28.57 -14.74 -2.47
C LEU A 546 29.85 -14.07 -2.96
N PRO A 547 31.00 -14.33 -2.32
CA PRO A 547 32.26 -13.88 -2.88
C PRO A 547 32.48 -14.59 -4.22
N ARG A 548 32.51 -13.83 -5.32
CA ARG A 548 32.57 -14.40 -6.69
C ARG A 548 33.99 -14.54 -7.21
N PHE A 549 34.88 -13.62 -6.81
CA PHE A 549 36.31 -13.64 -7.12
C PHE A 549 37.17 -13.67 -5.83
N PRO A 550 36.84 -14.53 -4.83
CA PRO A 550 37.48 -14.49 -3.52
C PRO A 550 38.98 -14.72 -3.59
N ASP A 551 39.39 -15.66 -4.43
CA ASP A 551 40.77 -16.09 -4.61
C ASP A 551 41.61 -15.05 -5.33
N PHE A 552 41.05 -14.42 -6.37
CA PHE A 552 41.72 -13.35 -7.10
C PHE A 552 41.87 -12.07 -6.26
N ILE A 553 40.80 -11.65 -5.56
CA ILE A 553 40.84 -10.47 -4.69
C ILE A 553 41.75 -10.72 -3.48
N ALA A 554 41.66 -11.89 -2.82
CA ALA A 554 42.50 -12.22 -1.68
C ALA A 554 43.99 -12.37 -2.04
N ALA A 555 44.29 -12.75 -3.28
CA ALA A 555 45.67 -12.79 -3.78
C ALA A 555 46.28 -11.40 -4.04
N GLY A 556 45.49 -10.31 -3.95
CA GLY A 556 45.96 -8.94 -4.18
C GLY A 556 46.34 -8.68 -5.64
N LEU A 557 45.72 -9.40 -6.58
CA LEU A 557 46.03 -9.34 -8.02
C LEU A 557 45.22 -8.28 -8.79
N VAL A 558 44.40 -7.49 -8.08
CA VAL A 558 43.65 -6.38 -8.69
C VAL A 558 44.61 -5.24 -8.97
N ASP A 559 44.88 -5.00 -10.25
CA ASP A 559 45.68 -3.88 -10.75
C ASP A 559 44.77 -2.67 -11.01
N PRO A 560 44.99 -1.53 -10.34
CA PRO A 560 44.18 -0.33 -10.55
C PRO A 560 44.37 0.33 -11.92
N ASP A 561 45.44 0.02 -12.65
CA ASP A 561 45.70 0.56 -13.99
C ASP A 561 45.11 -0.35 -15.10
N ALA A 562 44.86 -1.62 -14.80
CA ALA A 562 44.23 -2.56 -15.71
C ALA A 562 42.75 -2.24 -15.97
N ARG A 563 42.24 -2.75 -17.10
CA ARG A 563 40.84 -2.64 -17.52
C ARG A 563 40.27 -4.04 -17.71
N TYR A 564 39.39 -4.45 -16.80
CA TYR A 564 38.87 -5.80 -16.71
C TYR A 564 37.55 -5.96 -17.48
N ARG A 565 37.52 -6.86 -18.46
CA ARG A 565 36.29 -7.50 -18.93
C ARG A 565 35.96 -8.65 -17.98
N VAL A 566 34.73 -8.71 -17.47
CA VAL A 566 34.34 -9.72 -16.48
C VAL A 566 33.24 -10.59 -17.06
N LEU A 567 33.50 -11.89 -17.15
CA LEU A 567 32.57 -12.90 -17.64
C LEU A 567 31.95 -13.66 -16.45
N THR A 568 30.66 -13.42 -16.21
CA THR A 568 29.87 -13.98 -15.09
C THR A 568 28.55 -14.55 -15.60
N MET A 569 27.88 -15.41 -14.82
CA MET A 569 26.53 -15.85 -15.19
C MET A 569 25.58 -14.65 -15.29
N SER A 570 24.59 -14.71 -16.19
CA SER A 570 23.55 -13.66 -16.28
C SER A 570 22.97 -13.38 -14.89
N ASN A 571 22.95 -12.11 -14.48
CA ASN A 571 22.40 -11.64 -13.21
C ASN A 571 23.28 -11.90 -11.96
N GLN A 572 24.60 -12.05 -12.13
CA GLN A 572 25.58 -12.17 -11.03
C GLN A 572 26.56 -10.99 -11.01
N GLU A 573 26.03 -9.79 -11.24
CA GLU A 573 26.76 -8.51 -11.20
C GLU A 573 27.35 -8.19 -9.81
N ASP A 574 26.99 -8.94 -8.77
CA ASP A 574 27.52 -8.74 -7.40
C ASP A 574 29.04 -8.96 -7.33
N GLY A 575 29.59 -9.85 -8.15
CA GLY A 575 31.04 -10.01 -8.31
C GLY A 575 31.73 -8.78 -8.91
N MET A 576 31.06 -8.09 -9.84
CA MET A 576 31.58 -6.85 -10.43
C MET A 576 31.59 -5.71 -9.40
N VAL A 577 30.57 -5.64 -8.53
CA VAL A 577 30.54 -4.70 -7.40
C VAL A 577 31.70 -4.96 -6.43
N GLN A 578 32.02 -6.22 -6.14
CA GLN A 578 33.17 -6.58 -5.30
C GLN A 578 34.50 -6.18 -5.93
N LEU A 579 34.65 -6.33 -7.26
CA LEU A 579 35.86 -5.93 -7.98
C LEU A 579 36.08 -4.41 -7.96
N ILE A 580 35.04 -3.60 -8.20
CA ILE A 580 35.18 -2.13 -8.13
C ILE A 580 35.44 -1.65 -6.70
N GLN A 581 34.92 -2.35 -5.69
CA GLN A 581 35.24 -2.10 -4.28
C GLN A 581 36.71 -2.41 -3.96
N ALA A 582 37.32 -3.34 -4.70
CA ALA A 582 38.75 -3.64 -4.67
C ALA A 582 39.58 -2.73 -5.60
N SER A 583 39.01 -1.64 -6.13
CA SER A 583 39.64 -0.67 -7.04
C SER A 583 39.91 -1.17 -8.47
N ALA A 584 39.26 -2.26 -8.91
CA ALA A 584 39.30 -2.66 -10.32
C ALA A 584 38.56 -1.66 -11.20
N ILE A 585 39.07 -1.42 -12.42
CA ILE A 585 38.35 -0.66 -13.45
C ILE A 585 37.77 -1.64 -14.46
N LEU A 586 36.46 -1.64 -14.63
CA LEU A 586 35.76 -2.53 -15.55
C LEU A 586 35.65 -1.89 -16.94
N ALA A 587 35.94 -2.69 -17.97
CA ALA A 587 35.82 -2.32 -19.38
C ALA A 587 34.37 -2.41 -19.90
N GLN A 588 33.40 -2.61 -19.00
CA GLN A 588 31.98 -2.77 -19.30
C GLN A 588 31.15 -2.11 -18.20
N ASN A 589 29.92 -1.75 -18.52
CA ASN A 589 28.91 -1.40 -17.51
C ASN A 589 28.25 -2.66 -16.94
N PHE A 590 27.47 -2.53 -15.87
CA PHE A 590 26.73 -3.65 -15.28
C PHE A 590 25.76 -4.30 -16.31
N PHE A 591 25.06 -3.49 -17.11
CA PHE A 591 24.07 -3.97 -18.10
C PHE A 591 24.68 -4.58 -19.37
N ASP A 592 25.85 -4.10 -19.80
CA ASP A 592 26.40 -4.39 -21.12
C ASP A 592 26.89 -5.84 -21.24
N GLU A 593 27.25 -6.47 -20.11
CA GLU A 593 27.66 -7.87 -20.08
C GLU A 593 26.61 -8.78 -20.73
N SER A 594 25.33 -8.53 -20.49
CA SER A 594 24.25 -9.36 -21.04
C SER A 594 23.94 -9.06 -22.51
N VAL A 595 24.18 -7.83 -22.95
CA VAL A 595 23.83 -7.32 -24.29
C VAL A 595 24.89 -7.68 -25.33
N GLU A 596 26.15 -7.77 -24.90
CA GLU A 596 27.28 -7.99 -25.81
C GLU A 596 27.80 -9.43 -25.82
N ARG A 597 27.09 -10.36 -25.17
CA ARG A 597 27.36 -11.80 -25.26
C ARG A 597 27.15 -12.27 -26.70
N ARG A 598 28.23 -12.69 -27.34
CA ARG A 598 28.21 -13.28 -28.68
C ARG A 598 29.38 -14.25 -28.88
N SER A 599 29.24 -15.10 -29.88
CA SER A 599 30.35 -15.93 -30.37
C SER A 599 31.13 -15.19 -31.47
N PHE A 600 32.41 -15.53 -31.60
CA PHE A 600 33.33 -14.99 -32.57
C PHE A 600 33.89 -16.13 -33.43
N ASP A 601 33.98 -15.91 -34.74
CA ASP A 601 34.46 -16.96 -35.64
C ASP A 601 35.99 -17.02 -35.69
N ARG A 602 36.68 -15.91 -35.40
CA ARG A 602 38.15 -15.78 -35.47
C ARG A 602 38.72 -15.11 -34.22
N THR A 603 39.92 -15.52 -33.81
CA THR A 603 40.65 -14.95 -32.66
C THR A 603 40.99 -13.48 -32.86
N ASP A 604 41.35 -13.05 -34.07
CA ASP A 604 41.59 -11.64 -34.42
C ASP A 604 40.36 -10.75 -34.16
N GLU A 605 39.16 -11.24 -34.48
CA GLU A 605 37.92 -10.47 -34.29
C GLU A 605 37.59 -10.30 -32.82
N TYR A 606 37.81 -11.36 -32.03
CA TYR A 606 37.69 -11.30 -30.58
C TYR A 606 38.72 -10.35 -29.96
N ARG A 607 39.98 -10.42 -30.40
CA ARG A 607 41.05 -9.53 -29.96
C ARG A 607 40.73 -8.06 -30.28
N CYS A 608 40.26 -7.76 -31.49
CA CYS A 608 39.83 -6.41 -31.85
C CYS A 608 38.59 -5.96 -31.06
N PHE A 609 37.69 -6.87 -30.70
CA PHE A 609 36.56 -6.55 -29.82
C PHE A 609 37.02 -6.16 -28.41
N LEU A 610 37.95 -6.91 -27.81
CA LEU A 610 38.53 -6.57 -26.50
C LEU A 610 39.23 -5.21 -26.53
N VAL A 611 39.99 -4.90 -27.59
CA VAL A 611 40.63 -3.59 -27.75
C VAL A 611 39.62 -2.46 -27.90
N ARG A 612 38.55 -2.64 -28.70
CA ARG A 612 37.47 -1.63 -28.82
C ARG A 612 36.77 -1.38 -27.49
N LYS A 613 36.72 -2.37 -26.60
CA LYS A 613 36.23 -2.24 -25.23
C LYS A 613 37.25 -1.61 -24.28
N GLY A 614 38.49 -1.46 -24.71
CA GLY A 614 39.60 -1.03 -23.86
C GLY A 614 39.96 -2.06 -22.79
N ALA A 615 39.61 -3.33 -22.97
CA ALA A 615 39.90 -4.40 -22.02
C ALA A 615 41.33 -4.92 -22.21
N SER A 616 42.19 -4.71 -21.20
CA SER A 616 43.53 -5.31 -21.13
C SER A 616 43.50 -6.70 -20.50
N ASP A 617 42.49 -6.95 -19.67
CA ASP A 617 42.39 -8.14 -18.84
C ASP A 617 41.00 -8.75 -18.95
N VAL A 618 40.92 -10.08 -18.94
CA VAL A 618 39.65 -10.80 -18.92
C VAL A 618 39.58 -11.73 -17.71
N LEU A 619 38.63 -11.47 -16.83
CA LEU A 619 38.30 -12.31 -15.67
C LEU A 619 37.11 -13.19 -15.99
N VAL A 620 37.26 -14.49 -15.76
CA VAL A 620 36.20 -15.48 -15.96
C VAL A 620 35.86 -16.11 -14.62
N GLN A 621 34.60 -16.01 -14.21
CA GLN A 621 34.10 -16.64 -12.99
C GLN A 621 34.04 -18.16 -13.18
N GLY A 622 34.38 -18.94 -12.13
CA GLY A 622 34.39 -20.41 -12.21
C GLY A 622 33.09 -21.04 -12.71
N GLU A 623 31.93 -20.53 -12.26
CA GLU A 623 30.61 -21.00 -12.73
C GLU A 623 30.44 -20.87 -14.26
N TRP A 624 31.03 -19.84 -14.88
CA TRP A 624 30.99 -19.63 -16.33
C TRP A 624 31.61 -20.78 -17.14
N THR A 625 32.57 -21.49 -16.53
CA THR A 625 33.28 -22.60 -17.20
C THR A 625 32.47 -23.91 -17.23
N HIS A 626 31.34 -24.00 -16.51
CA HIS A 626 30.48 -25.19 -16.49
C HIS A 626 29.62 -25.34 -17.76
N ARG A 627 29.31 -26.61 -18.08
CA ARG A 627 28.79 -27.13 -19.37
C ARG A 627 27.54 -26.43 -19.95
N ILE A 628 26.76 -25.71 -19.15
CA ILE A 628 25.45 -25.13 -19.54
C ILE A 628 25.60 -23.85 -20.39
N LEU A 629 26.75 -23.15 -20.35
CA LEU A 629 26.97 -21.92 -21.12
C LEU A 629 27.78 -22.08 -22.40
N ARG A 630 28.28 -23.29 -22.70
CA ARG A 630 28.96 -23.61 -23.97
C ARG A 630 28.11 -23.23 -25.20
N ASP A 631 26.79 -23.11 -25.04
CA ASP A 631 25.83 -22.85 -26.11
C ASP A 631 25.49 -21.36 -26.29
N THR A 632 26.04 -20.44 -25.47
CA THR A 632 25.68 -18.99 -25.54
C THR A 632 26.81 -18.07 -26.01
N SER A 633 28.07 -18.39 -25.73
CA SER A 633 29.23 -17.69 -26.29
C SER A 633 30.46 -18.60 -26.31
N ASN A 634 31.40 -18.35 -27.22
CA ASN A 634 32.67 -19.07 -27.29
C ASN A 634 33.86 -18.26 -26.75
N GLU A 635 33.63 -17.19 -25.98
CA GLU A 635 34.70 -16.28 -25.50
C GLU A 635 35.82 -17.00 -24.75
N VAL A 636 35.51 -17.97 -23.87
CA VAL A 636 36.56 -18.77 -23.17
C VAL A 636 37.39 -19.60 -24.15
N GLN A 637 36.78 -20.10 -25.23
CA GLN A 637 37.50 -20.85 -26.26
C GLN A 637 38.43 -19.90 -27.03
N MET A 638 37.96 -18.69 -27.36
CA MET A 638 38.76 -17.65 -28.00
C MET A 638 39.93 -17.19 -27.10
N LEU A 639 39.70 -17.03 -25.79
CA LEU A 639 40.77 -16.71 -24.82
C LEU A 639 41.84 -17.80 -24.79
N ASN A 640 41.45 -19.08 -24.73
CA ASN A 640 42.41 -20.18 -24.76
C ASN A 640 43.16 -20.26 -26.11
N ALA A 641 42.50 -19.95 -27.23
CA ALA A 641 43.14 -19.88 -28.53
C ALA A 641 44.15 -18.72 -28.60
N LEU A 642 43.82 -17.53 -28.09
CA LEU A 642 44.76 -16.41 -27.96
C LEU A 642 45.99 -16.77 -27.12
N VAL A 643 45.82 -17.55 -26.04
CA VAL A 643 46.97 -18.06 -25.27
C VAL A 643 47.84 -19.00 -26.11
N SER A 644 47.24 -19.90 -26.88
CA SER A 644 47.99 -20.82 -27.75
C SER A 644 48.72 -20.12 -28.90
N GLU A 645 48.19 -19.00 -29.38
CA GLU A 645 48.76 -18.16 -30.44
C GLU A 645 49.83 -17.18 -29.91
N GLY A 646 50.04 -17.12 -28.59
CA GLY A 646 50.99 -16.19 -27.97
C GLY A 646 50.52 -14.74 -27.98
N HIS A 647 49.21 -14.51 -27.94
CA HIS A 647 48.58 -13.18 -27.93
C HIS A 647 47.87 -12.86 -26.60
N ALA A 648 47.87 -13.79 -25.66
CA ALA A 648 47.39 -13.61 -24.30
C ALA A 648 48.16 -14.54 -23.34
N THR A 649 48.15 -14.23 -22.05
CA THR A 649 48.71 -15.10 -21.00
C THR A 649 47.64 -15.44 -19.98
N LEU A 650 47.49 -16.73 -19.63
CA LEU A 650 46.67 -17.13 -18.48
C LEU A 650 47.48 -16.84 -17.20
N ALA A 651 47.28 -15.67 -16.62
CA ALA A 651 48.06 -15.15 -15.49
C ALA A 651 47.66 -15.74 -14.14
N PHE A 652 46.39 -16.12 -13.97
CA PHE A 652 45.92 -16.74 -12.73
C PHE A 652 44.86 -17.81 -12.98
N ARG A 653 44.96 -18.90 -12.20
CA ARG A 653 43.97 -19.95 -12.09
C ARG A 653 43.73 -20.21 -10.61
N GLY A 654 42.60 -19.73 -10.12
CA GLY A 654 42.24 -19.80 -8.72
C GLY A 654 41.50 -21.08 -8.34
N PHE A 655 41.47 -21.39 -7.05
CA PHE A 655 40.82 -22.59 -6.52
C PHE A 655 39.29 -22.52 -6.58
N ALA A 656 38.71 -21.31 -6.66
CA ALA A 656 37.27 -21.11 -6.87
C ALA A 656 36.87 -21.21 -8.36
N GLY A 657 37.82 -21.56 -9.23
CA GLY A 657 37.62 -21.64 -10.67
C GLY A 657 37.78 -20.31 -11.41
N THR A 658 38.20 -19.24 -10.72
CA THR A 658 38.51 -17.96 -11.34
C THR A 658 39.67 -18.11 -12.34
N LEU A 659 39.48 -17.63 -13.56
CA LEU A 659 40.54 -17.54 -14.57
C LEU A 659 40.80 -16.07 -14.90
N HIS A 660 42.08 -15.71 -15.01
CA HIS A 660 42.50 -14.37 -15.38
C HIS A 660 43.43 -14.44 -16.59
N TYR A 661 43.02 -13.77 -17.65
CA TYR A 661 43.78 -13.65 -18.89
C TYR A 661 44.27 -12.22 -19.04
N VAL A 662 45.56 -12.05 -19.31
CA VAL A 662 46.18 -10.77 -19.67
C VAL A 662 46.33 -10.77 -21.19
N ILE A 663 45.77 -9.75 -21.85
CA ILE A 663 45.71 -9.66 -23.32
C ILE A 663 46.86 -8.81 -23.82
N GLU A 664 47.62 -9.32 -24.80
CA GLU A 664 48.66 -8.50 -25.44
C GLU A 664 48.05 -7.50 -26.41
N ALA A 665 48.46 -6.24 -26.30
CA ALA A 665 48.03 -5.19 -27.21
C ALA A 665 48.40 -5.55 -28.66
N PRO A 666 47.43 -5.60 -29.60
CA PRO A 666 47.73 -5.84 -31.00
C PRO A 666 48.51 -4.66 -31.61
N PRO A 667 49.21 -4.89 -32.74
CA PRO A 667 49.78 -3.80 -33.55
C PRO A 667 48.72 -2.76 -33.92
N VAL A 668 49.10 -1.48 -33.95
CA VAL A 668 48.21 -0.32 -34.13
C VAL A 668 47.34 -0.41 -35.39
N ASP A 669 47.80 -1.12 -36.42
CA ASP A 669 47.14 -1.21 -37.73
C ASP A 669 46.17 -2.42 -37.84
N MET A 670 46.13 -3.31 -36.84
CA MET A 670 45.40 -4.58 -36.92
C MET A 670 43.87 -4.42 -36.74
N CYS A 671 43.43 -3.38 -36.04
CA CYS A 671 42.01 -3.16 -35.72
C CYS A 671 41.54 -1.78 -36.21
N PRO A 672 41.25 -1.60 -37.52
CA PRO A 672 40.74 -0.34 -38.04
C PRO A 672 39.42 0.04 -37.35
N GLY A 673 39.36 1.27 -36.84
CA GLY A 673 38.23 1.80 -36.06
C GLY A 673 38.25 1.52 -34.56
N ALA A 674 39.40 1.14 -33.98
CA ALA A 674 39.56 0.93 -32.53
C ALA A 674 40.14 2.15 -31.76
N ARG A 675 40.10 3.37 -32.34
CA ARG A 675 40.48 4.62 -31.67
C ARG A 675 39.28 5.38 -31.16
#